data_AF-A0A8T1S7G6-F1
#
_entry.id   AF-A0A8T1S7G6-F1
#
_cell.length_a   1.000
_cell.length_b   1.000
_cell.length_c   1.000
_cell.angle_alpha   90.00
_cell.angle_beta   90.00
_cell.angle_gamma   90.00
#
_symmetry.space_group_name_H-M   'P 1'
#
loop_
_entity.id
_entity.type
_entity.pdbx_description
1 polymer ?
#
loop_
_entity_poly.entity_id
_entity_poly.type
_entity_poly.pdbx_seq_one_letter_code
_entity_poly.pdbx_strand_id
1 'polypeptide(L)'
;IPFSVQAPVGNKEIISHISQHGGKWPYWFKKMENIHKLGSYTLKLQVVLNESNADTYTGRPLPSKIFKFNIVEGKPEKFSVGLLDPPFRVGVPFNIPLDLQDEFGHPTQLATDIKPILEASGLTLQYEEISKGTSCVIKGVTAQGHVNNYLGKNFNMKVILPGLKEDSQILKIRLLPGPPRQLKVKPDSEILKIENGTSFPFQVEVLDEAGNITAQPKLIVHCKFVGAPNLPVYAVDCSNAGTNILTGPVVHVQNIKKDQMLKARIEIPSCKDVPPVEKTIKLLPSSHVARLQIFSVEGQKAIQIKHQDEINWIAGDVMHNLIFQMYDEGEREIIITSALAEKIKVNWTPRINREQMIQGLLPDVKVPTSVKDVRYCLITFHDDHVSLESAFTVRPLPDEPKHIKCKLKGPNTLQMGEELQSEIDVMVTDQYGNQIQTLSASCINSLGISGNGLNKSNLKTTWQESTQTMTVKGIRFYPGPPGSKELCFAWREFSDFLRVNLTSGPPVKLRLMDWPELEEPIAVINGRELQKPLIVQLCDQWENPSPEPNVKISLVKASNLKIIFSSQQHKTDENGRANLGVISIHAPRGEHTLQLKASYNRNTLDCPIIKFNVLPDPEKPVCLNVKYDKNASFAAGSTFPDFMVSVISEDNNIIKNINPGRVSMKMWEGQSSGNRVPANVTTLGCSKVKDGKDEGFFYFRDKMVPERVGTYSIQFAFAIDKTNILSSEQIIIDVVPNDPVQLLPESLPATPVVSNVRTVASRTLIKDLCLHIKDEYNNRTGNDLVGKIIAAIKSCSEEDTDMPVFQGKVKTIEFPFNRGSAEIVNLVLAENSPGKDSTEYILEFEADLPALAKPLEPYRLSFMFYNDFKKQQRMATLTRERDELSKSIAVYRNMFDTTEQLVTEMKYQVQEAETRQSHLKNELKKHQIDIPQTNIFQYVDSLIKQKMLEQEGVKKSPRRSCTLSNYSKDNQDILGKIAHLAQIEDDKAAKVISWHMASDMDCVVTLTTAAARRIFDETQGRQQVLPLDSVYKKTLPDWNRTLPHLRNGRNHFRPIGNPVFARDLLTFPENVEHCQIVFGMLLGDTIIIDNLDAANHYRKEVVKITHCPTLLTREGDRIRSNGKFGGLQNKAPPMDKLRGMVFGAPMPTLYSTLSGQIDLLQQYRTAVVKLHSVNQDLHSQLQSLNTPEMQKTKQELAEQERNLKLIEEKLGMTPSGKGTESLLPPEALDMSDSPTPPKRMRR
;
A
#
# COMPACT_ATOMS: atom_id res chain seq x y z
N ILE A 1 9.17 -48.82 -4.83
CA ILE A 1 9.25 -48.78 -6.31
C ILE A 1 10.68 -48.39 -6.67
N PRO A 2 11.37 -49.15 -7.54
CA PRO A 2 12.82 -49.37 -7.52
C PRO A 2 13.57 -48.52 -8.56
N PHE A 3 14.90 -48.58 -8.63
CA PHE A 3 15.66 -49.03 -9.81
C PHE A 3 17.19 -48.84 -9.68
N SER A 4 17.89 -49.74 -10.38
CA SER A 4 19.32 -49.70 -10.77
C SER A 4 20.29 -50.20 -9.69
N VAL A 5 21.25 -51.12 -9.91
CA VAL A 5 21.96 -51.72 -11.06
C VAL A 5 22.86 -52.77 -10.34
N GLN A 6 22.98 -54.06 -10.64
CA GLN A 6 23.63 -54.74 -11.77
C GLN A 6 23.69 -56.24 -11.41
N ALA A 7 23.54 -57.14 -12.39
CA ALA A 7 23.60 -58.60 -12.22
C ALA A 7 24.96 -59.14 -11.72
N PRO A 8 25.04 -60.34 -11.11
CA PRO A 8 26.20 -61.19 -11.29
C PRO A 8 26.09 -61.84 -12.67
N VAL A 9 26.65 -61.11 -13.64
CA VAL A 9 27.01 -61.59 -14.96
C VAL A 9 27.90 -62.82 -14.81
N GLY A 10 27.39 -63.96 -15.31
CA GLY A 10 28.14 -65.03 -15.97
C GLY A 10 29.09 -65.86 -15.11
N ASN A 11 29.07 -67.18 -15.32
CA ASN A 11 30.20 -68.05 -15.04
C ASN A 11 31.47 -67.39 -15.58
N LYS A 12 32.24 -66.78 -14.70
CA LYS A 12 33.44 -66.06 -15.08
C LYS A 12 34.53 -67.12 -15.23
N GLU A 13 34.75 -67.55 -16.48
CA GLU A 13 35.89 -68.37 -16.90
C GLU A 13 37.14 -67.48 -16.79
N ILE A 14 37.81 -67.53 -15.64
CA ILE A 14 38.94 -66.66 -15.36
C ILE A 14 40.16 -67.55 -15.27
N ILE A 15 40.90 -67.55 -16.39
CA ILE A 15 42.27 -68.02 -16.59
C ILE A 15 42.38 -69.40 -17.26
N SER A 16 42.66 -69.37 -18.56
CA SER A 16 43.32 -70.46 -19.27
C SER A 16 44.82 -70.26 -19.15
N HIS A 17 45.50 -71.02 -18.29
CA HIS A 17 46.96 -71.02 -18.30
C HIS A 17 47.45 -71.96 -19.39
N ILE A 18 48.40 -71.46 -20.20
CA ILE A 18 48.98 -72.18 -21.33
C ILE A 18 50.46 -72.50 -21.04
N SER A 19 50.90 -73.74 -21.31
CA SER A 19 52.28 -74.20 -21.13
C SER A 19 52.85 -74.74 -22.45
N GLN A 20 54.06 -74.31 -22.83
CA GLN A 20 54.75 -74.72 -24.07
C GLN A 20 55.63 -75.97 -23.87
N HIS A 21 55.67 -76.88 -24.85
CA HIS A 21 56.43 -78.12 -24.79
C HIS A 21 57.96 -77.90 -24.95
N GLY A 22 58.68 -77.77 -23.83
CA GLY A 22 60.15 -77.78 -23.78
C GLY A 22 60.69 -79.22 -23.60
N GLY A 23 61.49 -79.69 -24.55
CA GLY A 23 61.79 -81.10 -24.82
C GLY A 23 62.55 -81.94 -23.78
N LYS A 24 62.44 -81.71 -22.45
CA LYS A 24 62.96 -82.66 -21.46
C LYS A 24 62.08 -83.05 -20.25
N TRP A 25 61.04 -82.35 -19.77
CA TRP A 25 60.10 -82.81 -18.69
C TRP A 25 58.73 -82.05 -18.74
N PRO A 26 57.63 -82.56 -18.12
CA PRO A 26 56.24 -82.21 -18.46
C PRO A 26 55.71 -80.88 -17.88
N TYR A 27 54.91 -80.19 -18.67
CA TYR A 27 54.14 -78.93 -18.52
C TYR A 27 54.04 -78.26 -17.12
N TRP A 28 54.47 -76.98 -17.01
CA TRP A 28 54.30 -76.10 -15.83
C TRP A 28 53.45 -74.86 -16.15
N PHE A 29 52.55 -74.47 -15.24
CA PHE A 29 51.69 -73.28 -15.33
C PHE A 29 52.10 -72.23 -14.28
N LYS A 30 51.93 -70.94 -14.59
CA LYS A 30 52.27 -69.83 -13.65
C LYS A 30 51.34 -69.83 -12.42
N LYS A 31 51.85 -69.37 -11.27
CA LYS A 31 51.09 -69.23 -10.02
C LYS A 31 49.93 -68.24 -10.20
N MET A 32 48.75 -68.59 -9.68
CA MET A 32 47.55 -67.74 -9.69
C MET A 32 47.57 -66.72 -8.54
N GLU A 33 46.98 -65.54 -8.77
CA GLU A 33 46.74 -64.52 -7.73
C GLU A 33 45.59 -64.92 -6.79
N ASN A 34 45.53 -64.35 -5.58
CA ASN A 34 44.48 -64.65 -4.60
C ASN A 34 43.10 -64.15 -5.09
N ILE A 35 42.06 -64.97 -4.94
CA ILE A 35 40.69 -64.64 -5.34
C ILE A 35 39.90 -64.21 -4.09
N HIS A 36 39.44 -62.96 -4.06
CA HIS A 36 38.75 -62.38 -2.89
C HIS A 36 37.23 -62.19 -3.07
N LYS A 37 36.68 -62.44 -4.28
CA LYS A 37 35.26 -62.20 -4.56
C LYS A 37 34.46 -63.50 -4.44
N LEU A 38 33.31 -63.45 -3.77
CA LEU A 38 32.38 -64.58 -3.67
C LEU A 38 31.81 -64.95 -5.05
N GLY A 39 31.58 -66.24 -5.30
CA GLY A 39 30.96 -66.73 -6.54
C GLY A 39 31.51 -68.06 -7.06
N SER A 40 30.96 -68.50 -8.19
CA SER A 40 31.37 -69.71 -8.91
C SER A 40 32.47 -69.44 -9.92
N TYR A 41 33.56 -70.20 -9.83
CA TYR A 41 34.76 -70.06 -10.67
C TYR A 41 35.06 -71.34 -11.45
N THR A 42 35.57 -71.17 -12.68
CA THR A 42 36.06 -72.26 -13.53
C THR A 42 37.49 -71.97 -13.97
N LEU A 43 38.43 -72.88 -13.68
CA LEU A 43 39.85 -72.82 -14.04
C LEU A 43 40.16 -73.84 -15.14
N LYS A 44 40.73 -73.40 -16.28
CA LYS A 44 41.14 -74.27 -17.39
C LYS A 44 42.67 -74.26 -17.54
N LEU A 45 43.27 -75.43 -17.68
CA LEU A 45 44.70 -75.61 -17.93
C LEU A 45 44.86 -76.29 -19.30
N GLN A 46 45.59 -75.67 -20.23
CA GLN A 46 45.74 -76.13 -21.61
C GLN A 46 47.21 -76.16 -22.01
N VAL A 47 47.66 -77.25 -22.65
CA VAL A 47 49.02 -77.34 -23.20
C VAL A 47 49.03 -76.92 -24.68
N VAL A 48 50.10 -76.25 -25.15
CA VAL A 48 50.34 -75.88 -26.57
C VAL A 48 51.77 -76.20 -27.01
N LEU A 49 52.02 -76.36 -28.32
CA LEU A 49 53.33 -76.80 -28.84
C LEU A 49 54.39 -75.69 -28.96
N ASN A 50 53.98 -74.46 -29.22
CA ASN A 50 54.85 -73.33 -29.56
C ASN A 50 54.08 -71.99 -29.42
N GLU A 51 54.72 -70.87 -29.74
CA GLU A 51 54.10 -69.53 -29.68
C GLU A 51 52.88 -69.35 -30.59
N SER A 52 52.67 -70.23 -31.57
CA SER A 52 51.46 -70.22 -32.41
C SER A 52 50.20 -70.74 -31.72
N ASN A 53 50.26 -71.09 -30.42
CA ASN A 53 49.14 -71.59 -29.61
C ASN A 53 48.42 -72.82 -30.18
N ALA A 54 49.10 -73.59 -31.04
CA ALA A 54 48.55 -74.81 -31.58
C ALA A 54 48.39 -75.85 -30.46
N ASP A 55 47.15 -76.28 -30.22
CA ASP A 55 46.76 -77.27 -29.21
C ASP A 55 46.69 -78.70 -29.78
N THR A 56 47.09 -78.89 -31.04
CA THR A 56 47.17 -80.20 -31.71
C THR A 56 48.53 -80.39 -32.38
N TYR A 57 49.20 -81.53 -32.16
CA TYR A 57 50.42 -81.94 -32.87
C TYR A 57 50.09 -83.12 -33.79
N THR A 58 50.46 -83.02 -35.07
CA THR A 58 50.27 -84.10 -36.06
C THR A 58 48.87 -84.73 -36.03
N GLY A 59 47.83 -83.90 -35.85
CA GLY A 59 46.42 -84.33 -35.81
C GLY A 59 45.91 -84.86 -34.46
N ARG A 60 46.72 -84.87 -33.39
CA ARG A 60 46.29 -85.27 -32.03
C ARG A 60 46.28 -84.08 -31.06
N PRO A 61 45.20 -83.89 -30.28
CA PRO A 61 45.13 -82.80 -29.30
C PRO A 61 46.04 -83.03 -28.09
N LEU A 62 46.59 -81.94 -27.57
CA LEU A 62 47.44 -81.90 -26.39
C LEU A 62 46.59 -81.91 -25.09
N PRO A 63 47.16 -82.31 -23.94
CA PRO A 63 46.42 -82.45 -22.69
C PRO A 63 45.78 -81.16 -22.17
N SER A 64 44.56 -81.26 -21.66
CA SER A 64 43.88 -80.16 -20.95
C SER A 64 42.97 -80.63 -19.81
N LYS A 65 42.76 -79.77 -18.81
CA LYS A 65 41.89 -80.05 -17.64
C LYS A 65 41.14 -78.81 -17.19
N ILE A 66 39.89 -79.00 -16.75
CA ILE A 66 39.03 -77.94 -16.21
C ILE A 66 38.61 -78.29 -14.77
N PHE A 67 38.71 -77.32 -13.86
CA PHE A 67 38.22 -77.37 -12.47
C PHE A 67 37.12 -76.34 -12.27
N LYS A 68 36.05 -76.70 -11.54
CA LYS A 68 34.98 -75.79 -11.14
C LYS A 68 34.90 -75.76 -9.61
N PHE A 69 34.92 -74.59 -9.00
CA PHE A 69 34.84 -74.43 -7.54
C PHE A 69 34.10 -73.13 -7.16
N ASN A 70 33.55 -73.06 -5.94
CA ASN A 70 32.84 -71.90 -5.43
C ASN A 70 33.61 -71.29 -4.25
N ILE A 71 33.66 -69.97 -4.19
CA ILE A 71 34.11 -69.21 -3.02
C ILE A 71 32.88 -68.72 -2.27
N VAL A 72 32.76 -69.12 -1.01
CA VAL A 72 31.69 -68.74 -0.08
C VAL A 72 32.27 -67.85 1.03
N GLU A 73 31.40 -67.12 1.71
CA GLU A 73 31.71 -66.20 2.80
C GLU A 73 32.46 -66.89 3.96
N GLY A 74 33.32 -66.11 4.64
CA GLY A 74 34.05 -66.56 5.82
C GLY A 74 33.20 -66.60 7.10
N LYS A 75 33.82 -67.05 8.20
CA LYS A 75 33.22 -66.96 9.54
C LYS A 75 33.03 -65.49 9.94
N PRO A 76 31.98 -65.14 10.70
CA PRO A 76 31.80 -63.78 11.19
C PRO A 76 32.98 -63.34 12.06
N GLU A 77 33.50 -62.15 11.79
CA GLU A 77 34.64 -61.57 12.51
C GLU A 77 34.30 -60.24 13.19
N LYS A 78 33.37 -59.48 12.63
CA LYS A 78 32.87 -58.21 13.17
C LYS A 78 31.39 -58.02 12.87
N PHE A 79 30.75 -57.12 13.61
CA PHE A 79 29.35 -56.75 13.39
C PHE A 79 29.14 -55.24 13.55
N SER A 80 28.06 -54.76 12.93
CA SER A 80 27.55 -53.40 13.11
C SER A 80 26.07 -53.45 13.47
N VAL A 81 25.57 -52.42 14.15
CA VAL A 81 24.15 -52.31 14.53
C VAL A 81 23.40 -51.52 13.46
N GLY A 82 22.32 -52.09 12.94
CA GLY A 82 21.46 -51.44 11.95
C GLY A 82 20.63 -50.30 12.55
N LEU A 83 19.79 -49.67 11.73
CA LEU A 83 18.95 -48.55 12.16
C LEU A 83 17.94 -49.00 13.22
N LEU A 84 17.93 -48.36 14.39
CA LEU A 84 16.91 -48.56 15.42
C LEU A 84 15.76 -47.57 15.21
N ASP A 85 14.53 -47.98 15.53
CA ASP A 85 13.33 -47.16 15.37
C ASP A 85 12.87 -46.57 16.73
N PRO A 86 13.21 -45.31 17.07
CA PRO A 86 12.75 -44.64 18.28
C PRO A 86 11.26 -44.23 18.17
N PRO A 87 10.53 -44.05 19.30
CA PRO A 87 11.04 -43.88 20.66
C PRO A 87 11.08 -45.16 21.52
N PHE A 88 12.17 -45.32 22.29
CA PHE A 88 12.28 -46.38 23.31
C PHE A 88 11.65 -45.94 24.62
N ARG A 89 10.84 -46.79 25.25
CA ARG A 89 10.16 -46.50 26.52
C ARG A 89 10.49 -47.55 27.58
N VAL A 90 10.54 -47.12 28.83
CA VAL A 90 10.73 -48.02 29.98
C VAL A 90 9.65 -49.11 29.95
N GLY A 91 10.07 -50.37 30.03
CA GLY A 91 9.17 -51.54 30.06
C GLY A 91 8.50 -51.90 28.72
N VAL A 92 8.78 -51.19 27.63
CA VAL A 92 8.25 -51.51 26.29
C VAL A 92 9.34 -52.20 25.45
N PRO A 93 9.09 -53.40 24.89
CA PRO A 93 10.09 -54.15 24.12
C PRO A 93 10.41 -53.50 22.76
N PHE A 94 11.68 -53.55 22.35
CA PHE A 94 12.16 -53.13 21.03
C PHE A 94 13.21 -54.10 20.46
N ASN A 95 13.50 -54.02 19.15
CA ASN A 95 14.41 -54.95 18.47
C ASN A 95 15.71 -54.27 18.03
N ILE A 96 16.83 -55.00 18.06
CA ILE A 96 18.16 -54.51 17.64
C ILE A 96 18.65 -55.33 16.43
N PRO A 97 18.66 -54.76 15.21
CA PRO A 97 19.18 -55.43 14.03
C PRO A 97 20.72 -55.41 14.00
N LEU A 98 21.33 -56.51 13.57
CA LEU A 98 22.77 -56.74 13.54
C LEU A 98 23.21 -57.17 12.14
N ASP A 99 24.20 -56.46 11.58
CA ASP A 99 24.82 -56.75 10.29
C ASP A 99 26.21 -57.37 10.52
N LEU A 100 26.36 -58.65 10.19
CA LEU A 100 27.56 -59.46 10.42
C LEU A 100 28.45 -59.49 9.17
N GLN A 101 29.77 -59.35 9.35
CA GLN A 101 30.75 -59.36 8.27
C GLN A 101 31.92 -60.32 8.56
N ASP A 102 32.45 -60.97 7.51
CA ASP A 102 33.69 -61.77 7.57
C ASP A 102 34.97 -60.87 7.55
N GLU A 103 36.16 -61.49 7.63
CA GLU A 103 37.46 -60.80 7.58
C GLU A 103 37.62 -59.86 6.36
N PHE A 104 36.96 -60.23 5.24
CA PHE A 104 37.06 -59.53 3.97
C PHE A 104 35.91 -58.53 3.74
N GLY A 105 35.00 -58.38 4.71
CA GLY A 105 33.88 -57.44 4.67
C GLY A 105 32.65 -57.96 3.92
N HIS A 106 32.55 -59.26 3.66
CA HIS A 106 31.36 -59.86 3.06
C HIS A 106 30.28 -60.13 4.12
N PRO A 107 28.99 -59.93 3.80
CA PRO A 107 27.89 -60.31 4.67
C PRO A 107 27.92 -61.81 4.96
N THR A 108 27.86 -62.18 6.22
CA THR A 108 27.91 -63.59 6.65
C THR A 108 26.85 -63.89 7.70
N GLN A 109 26.55 -65.16 7.90
CA GLN A 109 25.53 -65.62 8.84
C GLN A 109 26.17 -66.08 10.16
N LEU A 110 25.41 -65.92 11.25
CA LEU A 110 25.84 -66.37 12.57
C LEU A 110 25.78 -67.91 12.63
N ALA A 111 26.93 -68.58 12.47
CA ALA A 111 27.01 -70.04 12.42
C ALA A 111 27.11 -70.72 13.81
N THR A 112 27.32 -69.96 14.89
CA THR A 112 27.51 -70.45 16.28
C THR A 112 26.43 -69.93 17.22
N ASP A 113 26.14 -70.70 18.28
CA ASP A 113 25.24 -70.31 19.37
C ASP A 113 25.87 -69.23 20.26
N ILE A 114 26.02 -68.02 19.72
CA ILE A 114 26.48 -66.84 20.46
C ILE A 114 25.28 -66.25 21.23
N LYS A 115 25.45 -66.06 22.54
CA LYS A 115 24.49 -65.33 23.38
C LYS A 115 24.91 -63.86 23.49
N PRO A 116 24.11 -62.91 22.95
CA PRO A 116 24.40 -61.50 23.10
C PRO A 116 24.38 -61.07 24.57
N ILE A 117 25.29 -60.17 24.94
CA ILE A 117 25.31 -59.50 26.25
C ILE A 117 25.02 -58.02 26.00
N LEU A 118 24.04 -57.49 26.72
CA LEU A 118 23.63 -56.08 26.65
C LEU A 118 23.98 -55.39 27.95
N GLU A 119 24.80 -54.34 27.89
CA GLU A 119 25.23 -53.58 29.08
C GLU A 119 24.87 -52.11 28.92
N ALA A 120 24.25 -51.51 29.94
CA ALA A 120 24.06 -50.06 30.01
C ALA A 120 24.07 -49.60 31.47
N SER A 121 24.91 -48.61 31.79
CA SER A 121 25.01 -48.09 33.16
C SER A 121 23.69 -47.44 33.59
N GLY A 122 23.03 -48.02 34.60
CA GLY A 122 21.78 -47.51 35.16
C GLY A 122 20.50 -48.03 34.50
N LEU A 123 20.61 -49.00 33.58
CA LEU A 123 19.46 -49.74 33.03
C LEU A 123 19.62 -51.25 33.26
N THR A 124 18.52 -51.90 33.58
CA THR A 124 18.38 -53.36 33.51
C THR A 124 17.83 -53.71 32.13
N LEU A 125 18.62 -54.44 31.33
CA LEU A 125 18.27 -54.85 29.97
C LEU A 125 18.00 -56.35 29.95
N GLN A 126 16.90 -56.75 29.34
CA GLN A 126 16.54 -58.14 29.07
C GLN A 126 16.13 -58.26 27.61
N TYR A 127 16.28 -59.43 27.00
CA TYR A 127 15.82 -59.70 25.64
C TYR A 127 15.17 -61.09 25.57
N GLU A 128 14.31 -61.30 24.58
CA GLU A 128 13.55 -62.54 24.43
C GLU A 128 14.33 -63.60 23.64
N GLU A 129 14.71 -63.29 22.39
CA GLU A 129 15.38 -64.24 21.49
C GLU A 129 16.30 -63.54 20.48
N ILE A 130 17.15 -64.32 19.79
CA ILE A 130 18.00 -63.86 18.67
C ILE A 130 17.66 -64.64 17.39
N SER A 131 17.38 -63.94 16.28
CA SER A 131 17.07 -64.59 15.01
C SER A 131 18.32 -65.11 14.31
N LYS A 132 18.31 -66.41 13.94
CA LYS A 132 19.36 -67.06 13.15
C LYS A 132 18.93 -67.14 11.68
N GLY A 133 19.47 -66.26 10.85
CA GLY A 133 19.17 -66.16 9.42
C GLY A 133 19.98 -65.05 8.75
N THR A 134 19.71 -64.75 7.48
CA THR A 134 20.42 -63.70 6.70
C THR A 134 20.32 -62.30 7.30
N SER A 135 19.38 -62.05 8.22
CA SER A 135 19.26 -60.84 9.04
C SER A 135 19.26 -61.22 10.53
N CYS A 136 20.35 -60.95 11.22
CA CYS A 136 20.48 -61.22 12.66
C CYS A 136 19.80 -60.09 13.46
N VAL A 137 18.88 -60.41 14.38
CA VAL A 137 18.14 -59.42 15.16
C VAL A 137 17.98 -59.92 16.60
N ILE A 138 18.34 -59.10 17.57
CA ILE A 138 18.00 -59.32 18.99
C ILE A 138 16.58 -58.80 19.19
N LYS A 139 15.63 -59.69 19.47
CA LYS A 139 14.22 -59.35 19.61
C LYS A 139 13.79 -59.18 21.06
N GLY A 140 12.81 -58.32 21.27
CA GLY A 140 12.12 -58.20 22.56
C GLY A 140 13.00 -57.58 23.66
N VAL A 141 13.88 -56.65 23.31
CA VAL A 141 14.75 -55.98 24.27
C VAL A 141 13.91 -55.03 25.13
N THR A 142 13.77 -55.32 26.43
CA THR A 142 13.11 -54.46 27.41
C THR A 142 14.13 -53.76 28.28
N ALA A 143 14.03 -52.44 28.38
CA ALA A 143 14.86 -51.62 29.24
C ALA A 143 14.06 -51.11 30.45
N GLN A 144 14.58 -51.37 31.66
CA GLN A 144 14.03 -50.85 32.91
C GLN A 144 15.06 -49.97 33.61
N GLY A 145 14.64 -48.83 34.15
CA GLY A 145 15.53 -47.95 34.90
C GLY A 145 14.96 -46.55 35.09
N HIS A 146 15.63 -45.77 35.94
CA HIS A 146 15.16 -44.44 36.29
C HIS A 146 15.54 -43.40 35.23
N VAL A 147 14.54 -42.69 34.71
CA VAL A 147 14.68 -41.55 33.80
C VAL A 147 14.27 -40.29 34.57
N ASN A 148 15.15 -39.29 34.63
CA ASN A 148 15.04 -38.20 35.60
C ASN A 148 13.72 -37.39 35.46
N ASN A 149 13.13 -37.34 34.27
CA ASN A 149 11.89 -36.62 33.98
C ASN A 149 11.19 -37.18 32.72
N TYR A 150 10.05 -36.57 32.37
CA TYR A 150 9.24 -36.95 31.20
C TYR A 150 9.95 -36.83 29.84
N LEU A 151 11.03 -36.04 29.75
CA LEU A 151 11.83 -35.86 28.52
C LEU A 151 12.78 -37.02 28.24
N GLY A 152 12.88 -37.97 29.18
CA GLY A 152 13.74 -39.15 29.09
C GLY A 152 15.22 -38.85 29.29
N LYS A 153 16.03 -39.91 29.26
CA LYS A 153 17.46 -39.85 29.52
C LYS A 153 18.24 -40.64 28.45
N ASN A 154 19.39 -40.11 28.07
CA ASN A 154 20.28 -40.77 27.12
C ASN A 154 21.17 -41.78 27.87
N PHE A 155 21.26 -43.00 27.36
CA PHE A 155 22.11 -44.06 27.85
C PHE A 155 23.02 -44.57 26.73
N ASN A 156 24.28 -44.87 27.08
CA ASN A 156 25.18 -45.60 26.20
C ASN A 156 24.96 -47.09 26.46
N MET A 157 24.38 -47.79 25.50
CA MET A 157 24.17 -49.23 25.53
C MET A 157 25.27 -49.91 24.73
N LYS A 158 25.96 -50.86 25.34
CA LYS A 158 26.98 -51.69 24.72
C LYS A 158 26.37 -53.04 24.40
N VAL A 159 26.41 -53.41 23.12
CA VAL A 159 26.03 -54.74 22.61
C VAL A 159 27.32 -55.53 22.44
N ILE A 160 27.39 -56.72 23.02
CA ILE A 160 28.55 -57.60 22.92
C ILE A 160 28.10 -58.94 22.31
N LEU A 161 28.80 -59.38 21.26
CA LEU A 161 28.68 -60.70 20.66
C LEU A 161 29.98 -61.48 20.93
N PRO A 162 30.02 -62.29 22.00
CA PRO A 162 31.23 -63.00 22.41
C PRO A 162 31.77 -63.93 21.31
N GLY A 163 33.08 -63.91 21.08
CA GLY A 163 33.76 -64.81 20.14
C GLY A 163 34.06 -64.22 18.75
N LEU A 164 33.69 -62.96 18.51
CA LEU A 164 34.16 -62.18 17.35
C LEU A 164 35.48 -61.44 17.68
N LYS A 165 36.22 -60.99 16.66
CA LYS A 165 37.46 -60.21 16.87
C LYS A 165 37.15 -58.76 17.24
N GLU A 166 36.10 -58.21 16.64
CA GLU A 166 35.48 -56.96 17.07
C GLU A 166 34.13 -57.31 17.73
N ASP A 167 34.19 -57.66 19.01
CA ASP A 167 33.10 -58.29 19.74
C ASP A 167 32.08 -57.34 20.36
N SER A 168 32.28 -56.02 20.27
CA SER A 168 31.40 -55.06 20.92
C SER A 168 31.14 -53.78 20.11
N GLN A 169 29.92 -53.28 20.23
CA GLN A 169 29.45 -52.04 19.62
C GLN A 169 28.72 -51.19 20.67
N ILE A 170 29.00 -49.88 20.71
CA ILE A 170 28.34 -48.96 21.63
C ILE A 170 27.37 -48.07 20.85
N LEU A 171 26.13 -48.02 21.32
CA LEU A 171 25.06 -47.25 20.72
C LEU A 171 24.35 -46.36 21.74
N LYS A 172 23.92 -45.18 21.31
CA LYS A 172 23.24 -44.20 22.17
C LYS A 172 21.74 -44.34 22.01
N ILE A 173 21.04 -44.71 23.08
CA ILE A 173 19.57 -44.74 23.12
C ILE A 173 19.04 -43.68 24.06
N ARG A 174 17.96 -43.01 23.66
CA ARG A 174 17.17 -42.15 24.55
C ARG A 174 15.96 -42.94 25.05
N LEU A 175 15.91 -43.21 26.34
CA LEU A 175 14.81 -43.92 26.98
C LEU A 175 13.83 -42.91 27.58
N LEU A 176 12.55 -42.98 27.17
CA LEU A 176 11.44 -42.19 27.72
C LEU A 176 10.71 -42.99 28.81
N PRO A 177 9.96 -42.34 29.72
CA PRO A 177 9.12 -43.05 30.68
C PRO A 177 8.13 -44.01 30.02
N GLY A 178 7.80 -45.06 30.76
CA GLY A 178 6.85 -46.11 30.37
C GLY A 178 5.40 -45.66 30.53
N PRO A 179 4.43 -46.53 30.19
CA PRO A 179 3.01 -46.25 30.40
C PRO A 179 2.67 -46.10 31.90
N PRO A 180 1.62 -45.32 32.26
CA PRO A 180 1.16 -45.13 33.63
C PRO A 180 0.79 -46.45 34.34
N ARG A 181 1.29 -46.63 35.56
CA ARG A 181 0.99 -47.79 36.43
C ARG A 181 0.59 -47.43 37.85
N GLN A 182 1.02 -46.28 38.37
CA GLN A 182 0.77 -45.89 39.76
C GLN A 182 0.38 -44.40 39.88
N LEU A 183 -0.53 -44.08 40.79
CA LEU A 183 -0.88 -42.71 41.17
C LEU A 183 -0.41 -42.44 42.60
N LYS A 184 0.39 -41.40 42.80
CA LYS A 184 0.86 -40.96 44.12
C LYS A 184 0.24 -39.60 44.46
N VAL A 185 -0.29 -39.46 45.68
CA VAL A 185 -1.00 -38.25 46.13
C VAL A 185 -0.43 -37.77 47.47
N LYS A 186 0.00 -36.50 47.52
CA LYS A 186 0.47 -35.83 48.74
C LYS A 186 -0.57 -34.80 49.22
N PRO A 187 -0.71 -34.55 50.54
CA PRO A 187 0.07 -35.10 51.65
C PRO A 187 -0.20 -36.59 51.95
N ASP A 188 0.81 -37.28 52.48
CA ASP A 188 0.77 -38.74 52.73
C ASP A 188 -0.19 -39.12 53.88
N SER A 189 -0.60 -38.16 54.72
CA SER A 189 -1.55 -38.36 55.82
C SER A 189 -2.90 -38.94 55.35
N GLU A 190 -3.46 -39.86 56.13
CA GLU A 190 -4.76 -40.51 55.82
C GLU A 190 -5.98 -39.66 56.20
N ILE A 191 -5.85 -38.81 57.23
CA ILE A 191 -6.90 -37.92 57.73
C ILE A 191 -6.43 -36.46 57.67
N LEU A 192 -7.23 -35.60 57.02
CA LEU A 192 -6.93 -34.18 56.78
C LEU A 192 -7.98 -33.29 57.46
N LYS A 193 -7.59 -32.20 58.11
CA LYS A 193 -8.51 -31.28 58.81
C LYS A 193 -8.70 -29.98 58.03
N ILE A 194 -9.94 -29.58 57.80
CA ILE A 194 -10.32 -28.49 56.88
C ILE A 194 -11.49 -27.69 57.49
N GLU A 195 -11.55 -26.38 57.28
CA GLU A 195 -12.68 -25.54 57.68
C GLU A 195 -13.72 -25.46 56.56
N ASN A 196 -15.01 -25.44 56.91
CA ASN A 196 -16.12 -25.35 55.96
C ASN A 196 -15.98 -24.09 55.10
N GLY A 197 -16.02 -24.25 53.78
CA GLY A 197 -15.80 -23.13 52.83
C GLY A 197 -14.35 -22.92 52.39
N THR A 198 -13.44 -23.87 52.64
CA THR A 198 -12.05 -23.82 52.14
C THR A 198 -11.77 -24.88 51.07
N SER A 199 -10.90 -24.57 50.10
CA SER A 199 -10.42 -25.51 49.07
C SER A 199 -9.12 -26.17 49.52
N PHE A 200 -8.94 -27.46 49.20
CA PHE A 200 -7.74 -28.22 49.61
C PHE A 200 -6.94 -28.73 48.41
N PRO A 201 -5.68 -28.32 48.26
CA PRO A 201 -4.83 -28.77 47.16
C PRO A 201 -4.23 -30.15 47.45
N PHE A 202 -4.38 -31.10 46.52
CA PHE A 202 -3.67 -32.38 46.51
C PHE A 202 -2.57 -32.35 45.44
N GLN A 203 -1.33 -32.67 45.78
CA GLN A 203 -0.29 -32.84 44.74
C GLN A 203 -0.35 -34.27 44.20
N VAL A 204 -0.57 -34.42 42.90
CA VAL A 204 -0.68 -35.73 42.24
C VAL A 204 0.51 -35.97 41.30
N GLU A 205 1.05 -37.19 41.34
CA GLU A 205 2.17 -37.67 40.52
C GLU A 205 1.75 -39.01 39.88
N VAL A 206 1.74 -39.08 38.55
CA VAL A 206 1.45 -40.28 37.77
C VAL A 206 2.77 -40.94 37.40
N LEU A 207 2.96 -42.18 37.83
CA LEU A 207 4.23 -42.90 37.74
C LEU A 207 4.11 -44.13 36.82
N ASP A 208 5.19 -44.45 36.11
CA ASP A 208 5.37 -45.71 35.39
C ASP A 208 5.78 -46.86 36.32
N GLU A 209 5.97 -48.05 35.76
CA GLU A 209 6.35 -49.26 36.49
C GLU A 209 7.69 -49.15 37.25
N ALA A 210 8.61 -48.29 36.77
CA ALA A 210 9.91 -48.07 37.40
C ALA A 210 9.92 -46.85 38.34
N GLY A 211 8.76 -46.25 38.62
CA GLY A 211 8.61 -45.10 39.51
C GLY A 211 8.94 -43.75 38.88
N ASN A 212 9.05 -43.66 37.55
CA ASN A 212 9.31 -42.40 36.85
C ASN A 212 8.01 -41.64 36.60
N ILE A 213 8.04 -40.32 36.70
CA ILE A 213 6.90 -39.48 36.32
C ILE A 213 6.64 -39.64 34.82
N THR A 214 5.44 -40.10 34.47
CA THR A 214 5.06 -40.39 33.09
C THR A 214 3.91 -39.49 32.62
N ALA A 215 3.99 -39.08 31.37
CA ALA A 215 3.04 -38.19 30.73
C ALA A 215 2.60 -38.79 29.39
N GLN A 216 1.29 -38.91 29.18
CA GLN A 216 0.69 -39.34 27.92
C GLN A 216 -0.61 -38.54 27.67
N PRO A 217 -1.05 -38.40 26.41
CA PRO A 217 -2.28 -37.69 26.10
C PRO A 217 -3.49 -38.25 26.86
N LYS A 218 -4.35 -37.35 27.36
CA LYS A 218 -5.61 -37.67 28.09
C LYS A 218 -5.42 -38.24 29.50
N LEU A 219 -4.36 -37.86 30.22
CA LEU A 219 -4.20 -38.16 31.65
C LEU A 219 -4.90 -37.13 32.54
N ILE A 220 -6.22 -37.21 32.64
CA ILE A 220 -6.99 -36.35 33.55
C ILE A 220 -7.22 -37.10 34.86
N VAL A 221 -6.70 -36.53 35.96
CA VAL A 221 -6.89 -37.05 37.32
C VAL A 221 -8.13 -36.37 37.93
N HIS A 222 -9.07 -37.16 38.42
CA HIS A 222 -10.28 -36.68 39.09
C HIS A 222 -10.25 -37.00 40.58
N CYS A 223 -10.69 -36.06 41.42
CA CYS A 223 -11.06 -36.32 42.81
C CYS A 223 -12.55 -36.08 43.00
N LYS A 224 -13.26 -37.09 43.51
CA LYS A 224 -14.67 -37.00 43.90
C LYS A 224 -14.77 -37.07 45.42
N PHE A 225 -15.37 -36.05 46.03
CA PHE A 225 -15.68 -36.06 47.47
C PHE A 225 -17.03 -36.73 47.71
N VAL A 226 -17.10 -37.60 48.71
CA VAL A 226 -18.27 -38.40 49.07
C VAL A 226 -18.52 -38.25 50.58
N GLY A 227 -19.76 -38.01 50.99
CA GLY A 227 -20.12 -37.86 52.42
C GLY A 227 -21.12 -36.74 52.72
N ALA A 228 -21.46 -35.90 51.74
CA ALA A 228 -22.50 -34.86 51.81
C ALA A 228 -23.07 -34.59 50.40
N PRO A 229 -24.28 -34.02 50.26
CA PRO A 229 -24.83 -33.62 48.96
C PRO A 229 -24.08 -32.40 48.38
N ASN A 230 -24.06 -32.28 47.04
CA ASN A 230 -23.51 -31.15 46.29
C ASN A 230 -22.02 -30.85 46.51
N LEU A 231 -21.21 -31.87 46.81
CA LEU A 231 -19.77 -31.70 46.93
C LEU A 231 -19.09 -31.52 45.57
N PRO A 232 -18.00 -30.72 45.49
CA PRO A 232 -17.30 -30.44 44.24
C PRO A 232 -16.56 -31.68 43.70
N VAL A 233 -16.22 -31.64 42.42
CA VAL A 233 -15.30 -32.61 41.80
C VAL A 233 -14.07 -31.84 41.34
N TYR A 234 -12.88 -32.25 41.77
CA TYR A 234 -11.65 -31.67 41.26
C TYR A 234 -11.20 -32.46 40.05
N ALA A 235 -10.68 -31.76 39.04
CA ALA A 235 -10.08 -32.37 37.87
C ALA A 235 -8.82 -31.60 37.51
N VAL A 236 -7.74 -32.32 37.21
CA VAL A 236 -6.50 -31.71 36.74
C VAL A 236 -5.91 -32.53 35.61
N ASP A 237 -5.38 -31.83 34.60
CA ASP A 237 -4.71 -32.45 33.47
C ASP A 237 -3.22 -32.67 33.78
N CYS A 238 -2.81 -33.94 33.77
CA CYS A 238 -1.44 -34.39 33.94
C CYS A 238 -0.81 -34.85 32.61
N SER A 239 -1.47 -34.62 31.47
CA SER A 239 -1.03 -35.14 30.16
C SER A 239 0.35 -34.65 29.70
N ASN A 240 0.78 -33.47 30.16
CA ASN A 240 2.02 -32.83 29.70
C ASN A 240 3.24 -33.17 30.57
N ALA A 241 3.07 -33.19 31.90
CA ALA A 241 4.18 -33.30 32.85
C ALA A 241 4.09 -34.52 33.76
N GLY A 242 2.98 -35.26 33.75
CA GLY A 242 2.74 -36.40 34.64
C GLY A 242 2.52 -36.04 36.11
N THR A 243 2.65 -34.77 36.49
CA THR A 243 2.39 -34.28 37.85
C THR A 243 1.68 -32.93 37.80
N ASN A 244 0.75 -32.70 38.73
CA ASN A 244 0.06 -31.41 38.87
C ASN A 244 -0.56 -31.26 40.28
N ILE A 245 -1.07 -30.07 40.59
CA ILE A 245 -1.82 -29.81 41.84
C ILE A 245 -3.32 -29.91 41.52
N LEU A 246 -3.96 -30.93 42.09
CA LEU A 246 -5.39 -31.16 42.04
C LEU A 246 -6.10 -30.31 43.10
N THR A 247 -6.66 -29.18 42.66
CA THR A 247 -7.45 -28.25 43.47
C THR A 247 -8.70 -27.83 42.70
N GLY A 248 -9.70 -27.29 43.39
CA GLY A 248 -10.96 -26.87 42.76
C GLY A 248 -11.84 -26.07 43.71
N PRO A 249 -13.16 -26.00 43.45
CA PRO A 249 -14.10 -25.21 44.23
C PRO A 249 -14.08 -25.57 45.72
N VAL A 250 -14.36 -24.60 46.60
CA VAL A 250 -14.33 -24.82 48.05
C VAL A 250 -15.23 -25.98 48.48
N VAL A 251 -14.77 -26.75 49.45
CA VAL A 251 -15.59 -27.80 50.06
C VAL A 251 -16.53 -27.13 51.04
N HIS A 252 -17.80 -27.00 50.65
CA HIS A 252 -18.83 -26.37 51.47
C HIS A 252 -19.99 -27.33 51.73
N VAL A 253 -20.40 -27.42 53.00
CA VAL A 253 -21.59 -28.14 53.43
C VAL A 253 -22.46 -27.19 54.24
N GLN A 254 -23.73 -27.10 53.86
CA GLN A 254 -24.68 -26.17 54.50
C GLN A 254 -25.07 -26.65 55.90
N ASN A 255 -25.24 -25.71 56.83
CA ASN A 255 -25.75 -25.93 58.20
C ASN A 255 -24.85 -26.83 59.09
N ILE A 256 -23.53 -26.70 58.97
CA ILE A 256 -22.59 -27.38 59.88
C ILE A 256 -22.63 -26.70 61.25
N LYS A 257 -23.17 -27.39 62.26
CA LYS A 257 -23.10 -26.98 63.67
C LYS A 257 -22.02 -27.71 64.47
N LYS A 258 -21.49 -28.83 63.94
CA LYS A 258 -20.45 -29.70 64.52
C LYS A 258 -19.63 -30.36 63.40
N ASP A 259 -18.41 -30.82 63.71
CA ASP A 259 -17.48 -31.43 62.75
C ASP A 259 -18.09 -32.57 61.90
N GLN A 260 -17.77 -32.63 60.60
CA GLN A 260 -18.27 -33.65 59.64
C GLN A 260 -17.13 -34.39 58.92
N MET A 261 -17.29 -35.68 58.57
CA MET A 261 -16.28 -36.49 57.87
C MET A 261 -16.65 -36.75 56.40
N LEU A 262 -15.72 -36.52 55.47
CA LEU A 262 -15.84 -36.73 54.03
C LEU A 262 -14.73 -37.67 53.51
N LYS A 263 -14.96 -38.37 52.39
CA LYS A 263 -13.97 -39.20 51.69
C LYS A 263 -13.65 -38.63 50.31
N ALA A 264 -12.38 -38.49 49.98
CA ALA A 264 -11.87 -38.00 48.70
C ALA A 264 -11.32 -39.19 47.89
N ARG A 265 -11.99 -39.58 46.81
CA ARG A 265 -11.55 -40.68 45.92
C ARG A 265 -10.90 -40.10 44.67
N ILE A 266 -9.62 -40.43 44.44
CA ILE A 266 -8.78 -39.86 43.39
C ILE A 266 -8.44 -40.94 42.36
N GLU A 267 -8.81 -40.74 41.11
CA GLU A 267 -8.69 -41.75 40.05
C GLU A 267 -8.40 -41.12 38.67
N ILE A 268 -7.88 -41.92 37.72
CA ILE A 268 -7.66 -41.51 36.32
C ILE A 268 -8.65 -42.29 35.45
N PRO A 269 -9.81 -41.71 35.06
CA PRO A 269 -10.85 -42.46 34.36
C PRO A 269 -10.39 -43.05 33.02
N SER A 270 -9.43 -42.41 32.37
CA SER A 270 -8.88 -42.83 31.08
C SER A 270 -7.88 -43.99 31.17
N CYS A 271 -7.36 -44.31 32.36
CA CYS A 271 -6.33 -45.34 32.57
C CYS A 271 -6.77 -46.34 33.65
N LYS A 272 -7.46 -47.41 33.23
CA LYS A 272 -7.97 -48.45 34.14
C LYS A 272 -6.87 -49.28 34.82
N ASP A 273 -5.66 -49.28 34.26
CA ASP A 273 -4.51 -50.01 34.80
C ASP A 273 -3.88 -49.33 36.03
N VAL A 274 -4.31 -48.10 36.37
CA VAL A 274 -3.84 -47.35 37.55
C VAL A 274 -4.92 -47.41 38.64
N PRO A 275 -4.63 -47.98 39.83
CA PRO A 275 -5.61 -48.06 40.92
C PRO A 275 -5.93 -46.68 41.55
N PRO A 276 -7.16 -46.45 42.02
CA PRO A 276 -7.56 -45.19 42.67
C PRO A 276 -6.98 -45.07 44.09
N VAL A 277 -6.80 -43.83 44.56
CA VAL A 277 -6.30 -43.47 45.90
C VAL A 277 -7.40 -42.79 46.71
N GLU A 278 -7.65 -43.22 47.95
CA GLU A 278 -8.65 -42.63 48.84
C GLU A 278 -8.03 -41.88 50.03
N LYS A 279 -8.61 -40.73 50.41
CA LYS A 279 -8.21 -39.90 51.58
C LYS A 279 -9.43 -39.48 52.40
N THR A 280 -9.29 -39.33 53.73
CA THR A 280 -10.39 -38.90 54.62
C THR A 280 -10.23 -37.44 55.05
N ILE A 281 -11.31 -36.66 55.04
CA ILE A 281 -11.33 -35.22 55.36
C ILE A 281 -12.28 -34.95 56.54
N LYS A 282 -11.82 -34.23 57.56
CA LYS A 282 -12.59 -33.75 58.71
C LYS A 282 -12.88 -32.25 58.56
N LEU A 283 -14.15 -31.87 58.41
CA LEU A 283 -14.64 -30.52 58.12
C LEU A 283 -15.17 -29.82 59.40
N LEU A 284 -14.73 -28.60 59.70
CA LEU A 284 -15.09 -27.80 60.89
C LEU A 284 -16.04 -26.63 60.55
N PRO A 285 -16.95 -26.15 61.45
CA PRO A 285 -17.79 -24.96 61.23
C PRO A 285 -16.98 -23.67 61.02
N SER A 286 -17.51 -22.71 60.24
CA SER A 286 -16.79 -21.47 59.92
C SER A 286 -16.72 -20.47 61.08
N SER A 287 -15.58 -19.80 61.21
CA SER A 287 -15.35 -18.70 62.16
C SER A 287 -15.69 -17.30 61.62
N HIS A 288 -16.19 -17.20 60.40
CA HIS A 288 -16.52 -15.93 59.74
C HIS A 288 -17.89 -15.35 60.15
N VAL A 289 -18.07 -14.05 59.93
CA VAL A 289 -19.32 -13.32 60.25
C VAL A 289 -20.49 -13.90 59.43
N ALA A 290 -21.60 -14.22 60.10
CA ALA A 290 -22.79 -14.82 59.50
C ALA A 290 -24.09 -14.02 59.73
N ARG A 291 -24.17 -13.10 60.70
CA ARG A 291 -25.40 -12.35 61.01
C ARG A 291 -25.16 -10.93 61.56
N LEU A 292 -25.99 -9.96 61.18
CA LEU A 292 -25.94 -8.52 61.54
C LEU A 292 -27.29 -8.02 62.13
N GLN A 293 -27.29 -7.23 63.21
CA GLN A 293 -28.50 -6.65 63.85
C GLN A 293 -28.35 -5.13 64.13
N ILE A 294 -29.47 -4.37 64.10
CA ILE A 294 -29.50 -2.90 64.27
C ILE A 294 -30.51 -2.47 65.35
N PHE A 295 -30.17 -1.42 66.09
CA PHE A 295 -31.00 -0.81 67.14
C PHE A 295 -31.02 0.73 67.01
N SER A 296 -32.15 1.36 67.35
CA SER A 296 -32.29 2.81 67.54
C SER A 296 -32.50 3.13 69.01
N VAL A 297 -31.78 4.12 69.54
CA VAL A 297 -31.86 4.51 70.95
C VAL A 297 -32.60 5.85 71.10
N GLU A 298 -33.89 5.76 71.42
CA GLU A 298 -34.70 6.91 71.86
C GLU A 298 -34.82 6.90 73.39
N GLY A 299 -34.05 7.75 74.07
CA GLY A 299 -34.03 7.81 75.54
C GLY A 299 -33.39 6.56 76.20
N GLN A 300 -34.05 5.94 77.18
CA GLN A 300 -33.54 4.76 77.92
C GLN A 300 -33.90 3.39 77.29
N LYS A 301 -34.61 3.35 76.16
CA LYS A 301 -35.03 2.10 75.50
C LYS A 301 -34.37 1.95 74.14
N ALA A 302 -33.65 0.84 73.92
CA ALA A 302 -33.15 0.45 72.60
C ALA A 302 -34.25 -0.31 71.84
N ILE A 303 -34.71 0.24 70.72
CA ILE A 303 -35.71 -0.36 69.84
C ILE A 303 -34.98 -1.07 68.70
N GLN A 304 -35.18 -2.38 68.55
CA GLN A 304 -34.59 -3.13 67.44
C GLN A 304 -35.28 -2.74 66.12
N ILE A 305 -34.48 -2.31 65.14
CA ILE A 305 -34.95 -2.07 63.78
C ILE A 305 -34.78 -3.38 63.00
N LYS A 306 -35.89 -3.95 62.54
CA LYS A 306 -35.87 -5.14 61.70
C LYS A 306 -35.59 -4.74 60.26
N HIS A 307 -35.06 -5.69 59.51
CA HIS A 307 -34.84 -5.52 58.08
C HIS A 307 -36.18 -5.20 57.38
N GLN A 308 -36.23 -4.07 56.67
CA GLN A 308 -37.36 -3.48 55.93
C GLN A 308 -38.42 -2.74 56.75
N ASP A 309 -38.13 -2.31 57.98
CA ASP A 309 -39.05 -1.47 58.76
C ASP A 309 -39.23 -0.05 58.17
N GLU A 310 -40.41 0.57 58.37
CA GLU A 310 -40.74 1.95 57.95
C GLU A 310 -40.92 2.90 59.16
N ILE A 311 -40.27 4.07 59.14
CA ILE A 311 -40.24 5.06 60.24
C ILE A 311 -40.70 6.43 59.72
N ASN A 312 -41.66 7.10 60.39
CA ASN A 312 -42.14 8.44 60.00
C ASN A 312 -41.40 9.55 60.77
N TRP A 313 -41.00 10.63 60.08
CA TRP A 313 -40.27 11.76 60.69
C TRP A 313 -40.57 13.11 60.01
N ILE A 314 -40.19 14.24 60.62
CA ILE A 314 -40.43 15.59 60.05
C ILE A 314 -39.46 15.85 58.89
N ALA A 315 -39.96 16.39 57.77
CA ALA A 315 -39.14 16.69 56.60
C ALA A 315 -38.07 17.75 56.92
N GLY A 316 -36.79 17.42 56.66
CA GLY A 316 -35.64 18.30 56.91
C GLY A 316 -34.96 18.18 58.28
N ASP A 317 -35.44 17.29 59.18
CA ASP A 317 -34.87 17.04 60.51
C ASP A 317 -33.81 15.89 60.52
N VAL A 318 -33.20 15.55 61.66
CA VAL A 318 -32.09 14.56 61.78
C VAL A 318 -32.39 13.46 62.83
N MET A 319 -32.20 12.19 62.45
CA MET A 319 -32.31 11.01 63.32
C MET A 319 -30.94 10.62 63.89
N HIS A 320 -30.84 10.51 65.22
CA HIS A 320 -29.60 10.28 65.99
C HIS A 320 -29.57 8.90 66.70
N ASN A 321 -28.39 8.45 67.15
CA ASN A 321 -28.15 7.30 68.05
C ASN A 321 -28.54 5.89 67.54
N LEU A 322 -28.02 5.48 66.38
CA LEU A 322 -28.17 4.13 65.81
C LEU A 322 -27.01 3.19 66.23
N ILE A 323 -27.24 1.91 66.54
CA ILE A 323 -26.24 0.92 67.03
C ILE A 323 -26.33 -0.42 66.25
N PHE A 324 -25.24 -1.17 66.06
CA PHE A 324 -25.22 -2.50 65.40
C PHE A 324 -24.34 -3.58 66.09
N GLN A 325 -24.65 -4.87 65.87
CA GLN A 325 -23.95 -6.06 66.43
C GLN A 325 -23.79 -7.20 65.40
N MET A 326 -22.75 -8.06 65.55
CA MET A 326 -22.37 -9.14 64.60
C MET A 326 -22.13 -10.52 65.27
N TYR A 327 -22.47 -11.62 64.57
CA TYR A 327 -22.33 -13.02 65.05
C TYR A 327 -21.73 -13.97 63.98
N ASP A 328 -21.04 -15.05 64.38
CA ASP A 328 -20.47 -16.10 63.48
C ASP A 328 -21.44 -17.27 63.16
N GLU A 329 -21.03 -18.22 62.29
CA GLU A 329 -21.83 -19.40 61.88
C GLU A 329 -22.15 -20.34 63.07
N GLY A 330 -21.35 -20.27 64.15
CA GLY A 330 -21.54 -20.98 65.41
C GLY A 330 -22.34 -20.20 66.48
N GLU A 331 -22.97 -19.09 66.10
CA GLU A 331 -23.76 -18.19 66.96
C GLU A 331 -22.95 -17.46 68.07
N ARG A 332 -21.63 -17.32 67.92
CA ARG A 332 -20.78 -16.56 68.85
C ARG A 332 -20.71 -15.09 68.44
N GLU A 333 -20.76 -14.17 69.41
CA GLU A 333 -20.65 -12.72 69.16
C GLU A 333 -19.21 -12.37 68.73
N ILE A 334 -19.09 -11.55 67.68
CA ILE A 334 -17.80 -11.14 67.11
C ILE A 334 -17.46 -9.73 67.58
N ILE A 335 -16.31 -9.59 68.23
CA ILE A 335 -15.76 -8.29 68.62
C ILE A 335 -15.36 -7.51 67.36
N ILE A 336 -15.89 -6.30 67.20
CA ILE A 336 -15.65 -5.44 66.03
C ILE A 336 -14.22 -4.88 66.08
N THR A 337 -13.32 -5.49 65.33
CA THR A 337 -11.94 -4.99 65.16
C THR A 337 -11.89 -3.87 64.12
N SER A 338 -10.82 -3.07 64.13
CA SER A 338 -10.62 -2.01 63.13
C SER A 338 -10.68 -2.51 61.68
N ALA A 339 -10.27 -3.77 61.43
CA ALA A 339 -10.33 -4.37 60.10
C ALA A 339 -11.75 -4.75 59.67
N LEU A 340 -12.63 -5.13 60.62
CA LEU A 340 -14.05 -5.39 60.35
C LEU A 340 -14.84 -4.09 60.19
N ALA A 341 -14.50 -3.06 60.97
CA ALA A 341 -15.15 -1.75 60.88
C ALA A 341 -14.97 -1.08 59.49
N GLU A 342 -13.83 -1.28 58.82
CA GLU A 342 -13.59 -0.78 57.45
C GLU A 342 -14.46 -1.46 56.38
N LYS A 343 -14.94 -2.67 56.67
CA LYS A 343 -15.77 -3.48 55.75
C LYS A 343 -17.26 -3.16 55.85
N ILE A 344 -17.66 -2.30 56.80
CA ILE A 344 -19.03 -1.85 56.99
C ILE A 344 -19.24 -0.56 56.20
N LYS A 345 -20.30 -0.54 55.40
CA LYS A 345 -20.72 0.62 54.61
C LYS A 345 -22.17 0.94 54.86
N VAL A 346 -22.47 2.23 54.89
CA VAL A 346 -23.83 2.76 54.94
C VAL A 346 -24.09 3.61 53.70
N ASN A 347 -25.32 3.61 53.18
CA ASN A 347 -25.64 4.30 51.93
C ASN A 347 -25.98 5.80 52.10
N TRP A 348 -26.21 6.29 53.33
CA TRP A 348 -26.65 7.67 53.58
C TRP A 348 -25.54 8.66 53.95
N THR A 349 -24.32 8.19 54.25
CA THR A 349 -23.15 9.06 54.43
C THR A 349 -21.87 8.44 53.86
N PRO A 350 -21.06 9.20 53.10
CA PRO A 350 -19.76 8.74 52.61
C PRO A 350 -18.64 8.87 53.65
N ARG A 351 -18.87 9.61 54.75
CA ARG A 351 -17.89 9.84 55.82
C ARG A 351 -18.33 9.10 57.08
N ILE A 352 -17.64 7.99 57.35
CA ILE A 352 -17.88 7.12 58.50
C ILE A 352 -16.78 7.37 59.54
N ASN A 353 -17.15 7.71 60.77
CA ASN A 353 -16.19 7.83 61.87
C ASN A 353 -15.79 6.43 62.36
N ARG A 354 -14.51 6.10 62.21
CA ARG A 354 -13.95 4.77 62.53
C ARG A 354 -14.04 4.43 64.01
N GLU A 355 -13.85 5.42 64.88
CA GLU A 355 -13.90 5.24 66.34
C GLU A 355 -15.32 4.91 66.80
N GLN A 356 -16.32 5.51 66.16
CA GLN A 356 -17.74 5.24 66.41
C GLN A 356 -18.15 3.84 65.89
N MET A 357 -17.65 3.40 64.73
CA MET A 357 -17.94 2.05 64.22
C MET A 357 -17.37 0.94 65.10
N ILE A 358 -16.17 1.12 65.68
CA ILE A 358 -15.56 0.15 66.60
C ILE A 358 -16.39 0.03 67.89
N GLN A 359 -17.06 1.11 68.30
CA GLN A 359 -17.99 1.13 69.42
C GLN A 359 -19.40 0.61 69.07
N GLY A 360 -19.62 0.18 67.82
CA GLY A 360 -20.92 -0.31 67.34
C GLY A 360 -21.93 0.78 67.02
N LEU A 361 -21.56 2.06 66.96
CA LEU A 361 -22.45 3.18 66.62
C LEU A 361 -22.51 3.39 65.10
N LEU A 362 -23.67 3.73 64.56
CA LEU A 362 -23.92 4.09 63.15
C LEU A 362 -24.05 5.62 62.98
N PRO A 363 -23.79 6.18 61.78
CA PRO A 363 -23.88 7.63 61.56
C PRO A 363 -25.32 8.14 61.49
N ASP A 364 -25.53 9.39 61.91
CA ASP A 364 -26.85 10.06 61.87
C ASP A 364 -27.48 10.11 60.47
N VAL A 365 -28.81 9.98 60.41
CA VAL A 365 -29.59 10.00 59.17
C VAL A 365 -30.33 11.32 59.05
N LYS A 366 -30.00 12.12 58.01
CA LYS A 366 -30.77 13.33 57.67
C LYS A 366 -32.05 12.96 56.94
N VAL A 367 -33.20 13.44 57.41
CA VAL A 367 -34.50 13.18 56.79
C VAL A 367 -34.66 14.07 55.55
N PRO A 368 -35.15 13.53 54.41
CA PRO A 368 -35.36 14.33 53.21
C PRO A 368 -36.35 15.48 53.44
N THR A 369 -36.16 16.58 52.71
CA THR A 369 -37.01 17.78 52.80
C THR A 369 -38.32 17.64 52.03
N SER A 370 -38.47 16.59 51.20
CA SER A 370 -39.64 16.33 50.37
C SER A 370 -40.44 15.14 50.92
N VAL A 371 -41.75 15.29 51.14
CA VAL A 371 -42.66 14.20 51.61
C VAL A 371 -42.66 12.97 50.69
N LYS A 372 -42.27 13.15 49.42
CA LYS A 372 -42.21 12.07 48.42
C LYS A 372 -40.90 11.32 48.45
N ASP A 373 -39.84 11.96 48.96
CA ASP A 373 -38.52 11.36 49.06
C ASP A 373 -38.45 10.53 50.33
N VAL A 374 -38.82 9.27 50.19
CA VAL A 374 -38.61 8.29 51.23
C VAL A 374 -37.13 7.88 51.20
N ARG A 375 -36.43 7.96 52.34
CA ARG A 375 -35.01 7.63 52.42
C ARG A 375 -34.80 6.20 52.87
N TYR A 376 -34.36 5.37 51.94
CA TYR A 376 -33.92 3.99 52.20
C TYR A 376 -32.51 3.99 52.80
N CYS A 377 -32.39 3.48 54.01
CA CYS A 377 -31.15 3.38 54.77
C CYS A 377 -30.68 1.93 54.75
N LEU A 378 -29.52 1.68 54.12
CA LEU A 378 -28.93 0.35 53.97
C LEU A 378 -27.58 0.30 54.68
N ILE A 379 -27.39 -0.73 55.49
CA ILE A 379 -26.10 -1.11 56.07
C ILE A 379 -25.66 -2.42 55.44
N THR A 380 -24.47 -2.41 54.87
CA THR A 380 -23.84 -3.60 54.27
C THR A 380 -22.54 -3.90 54.98
N PHE A 381 -22.34 -5.17 55.33
CA PHE A 381 -21.04 -5.71 55.70
C PHE A 381 -20.59 -6.62 54.56
N HIS A 382 -19.43 -6.35 53.99
CA HIS A 382 -18.88 -7.15 52.90
C HIS A 382 -17.44 -7.57 53.20
N ASP A 383 -17.25 -8.87 53.33
CA ASP A 383 -15.93 -9.51 53.42
C ASP A 383 -15.76 -10.51 52.27
N ASP A 384 -14.55 -10.99 52.06
CA ASP A 384 -14.17 -11.96 51.03
C ASP A 384 -14.98 -13.27 51.09
N HIS A 385 -15.65 -13.53 52.23
CA HIS A 385 -16.40 -14.75 52.52
C HIS A 385 -17.92 -14.56 52.61
N VAL A 386 -18.41 -13.38 53.01
CA VAL A 386 -19.82 -13.14 53.33
C VAL A 386 -20.23 -11.69 53.01
N SER A 387 -21.42 -11.53 52.44
CA SER A 387 -22.09 -10.23 52.23
C SER A 387 -23.40 -10.21 53.01
N LEU A 388 -23.47 -9.41 54.07
CA LEU A 388 -24.67 -9.23 54.89
C LEU A 388 -25.25 -7.84 54.66
N GLU A 389 -26.58 -7.77 54.59
CA GLU A 389 -27.29 -6.51 54.46
C GLU A 389 -28.44 -6.42 55.48
N SER A 390 -28.64 -5.22 56.01
CA SER A 390 -29.82 -4.89 56.81
C SER A 390 -30.25 -3.45 56.50
N ALA A 391 -31.56 -3.21 56.44
CA ALA A 391 -32.11 -2.01 55.83
C ALA A 391 -33.40 -1.55 56.49
N PHE A 392 -33.71 -0.26 56.40
CA PHE A 392 -34.96 0.35 56.88
C PHE A 392 -35.26 1.64 56.10
N THR A 393 -36.47 2.16 56.24
CA THR A 393 -37.00 3.21 55.36
C THR A 393 -37.55 4.38 56.18
N VAL A 394 -37.13 5.62 55.89
CA VAL A 394 -37.58 6.84 56.60
C VAL A 394 -38.51 7.68 55.72
N ARG A 395 -39.75 7.91 56.18
CA ARG A 395 -40.80 8.68 55.50
C ARG A 395 -40.97 10.10 56.10
N PRO A 396 -40.69 11.17 55.34
CA PRO A 396 -40.86 12.57 55.79
C PRO A 396 -42.34 13.03 55.84
N LEU A 397 -42.66 14.03 56.68
CA LEU A 397 -43.96 14.72 56.82
C LEU A 397 -43.88 16.24 56.51
N PRO A 398 -44.93 16.90 55.95
CA PRO A 398 -44.90 18.33 55.56
C PRO A 398 -44.84 19.32 56.73
N ASP A 399 -44.23 20.49 56.48
CA ASP A 399 -44.03 21.62 57.42
C ASP A 399 -45.06 22.78 57.21
N GLU A 400 -44.93 23.93 57.88
CA GLU A 400 -45.88 25.07 57.82
C GLU A 400 -45.93 25.86 56.47
N PRO A 401 -47.07 26.54 56.11
CA PRO A 401 -47.23 27.25 54.83
C PRO A 401 -46.29 28.42 54.57
N LYS A 402 -45.67 28.46 53.37
CA LYS A 402 -44.72 29.53 53.01
C LYS A 402 -44.70 29.98 51.54
N HIS A 403 -45.16 29.16 50.60
CA HIS A 403 -45.11 29.48 49.16
C HIS A 403 -46.41 29.11 48.43
N ILE A 404 -46.65 29.74 47.28
CA ILE A 404 -47.66 29.32 46.30
C ILE A 404 -46.95 28.76 45.06
N LYS A 405 -47.50 27.70 44.46
CA LYS A 405 -46.92 26.99 43.32
C LYS A 405 -47.99 26.68 42.27
N CYS A 406 -47.80 27.18 41.06
CA CYS A 406 -48.67 26.96 39.93
C CYS A 406 -48.14 25.80 39.07
N LYS A 407 -49.02 24.89 38.68
CA LYS A 407 -48.71 23.71 37.87
C LYS A 407 -49.71 23.56 36.74
N LEU A 408 -49.23 23.60 35.52
CA LEU A 408 -50.03 23.30 34.34
C LEU A 408 -50.22 21.78 34.19
N LYS A 409 -51.46 21.30 34.02
CA LYS A 409 -51.75 19.86 33.85
C LYS A 409 -51.42 19.31 32.46
N GLY A 410 -51.27 20.18 31.47
CA GLY A 410 -50.98 19.80 30.08
C GLY A 410 -49.80 20.55 29.49
N PRO A 411 -49.59 20.47 28.16
CA PRO A 411 -48.47 21.14 27.51
C PRO A 411 -48.57 22.65 27.71
N ASN A 412 -47.41 23.29 27.93
CA ASN A 412 -47.28 24.74 28.11
C ASN A 412 -47.26 25.52 26.78
N THR A 413 -47.65 24.86 25.70
CA THR A 413 -47.69 25.40 24.34
C THR A 413 -49.11 25.76 23.97
N LEU A 414 -49.31 26.99 23.51
CA LEU A 414 -50.57 27.44 22.96
C LEU A 414 -50.36 27.85 21.50
N GLN A 415 -51.09 27.25 20.56
CA GLN A 415 -51.06 27.71 19.17
C GLN A 415 -51.83 29.03 19.03
N MET A 416 -51.29 29.91 18.20
CA MET A 416 -51.88 31.22 17.98
C MET A 416 -53.32 31.11 17.44
N GLY A 417 -54.27 31.74 18.14
CA GLY A 417 -55.70 31.74 17.81
C GLY A 417 -56.57 30.80 18.66
N GLU A 418 -55.96 29.85 19.38
CA GLU A 418 -56.65 28.86 20.21
C GLU A 418 -56.72 29.25 21.70
N GLU A 419 -57.53 28.50 22.48
CA GLU A 419 -57.62 28.59 23.94
C GLU A 419 -56.83 27.43 24.58
N LEU A 420 -56.15 27.70 25.69
CA LEU A 420 -55.36 26.70 26.41
C LEU A 420 -56.29 25.62 26.95
N GLN A 421 -56.23 24.45 26.33
CA GLN A 421 -57.05 23.28 26.68
C GLN A 421 -56.73 22.72 28.07
N SER A 422 -55.52 23.00 28.58
CA SER A 422 -55.03 22.50 29.85
C SER A 422 -55.40 23.40 31.03
N GLU A 423 -55.73 22.77 32.16
CA GLU A 423 -56.04 23.46 33.41
C GLU A 423 -54.74 23.79 34.17
N ILE A 424 -54.72 24.92 34.90
CA ILE A 424 -53.63 25.26 35.82
C ILE A 424 -54.09 25.03 37.25
N ASP A 425 -53.40 24.15 37.97
CA ASP A 425 -53.56 24.00 39.41
C ASP A 425 -52.66 24.97 40.16
N VAL A 426 -53.20 25.59 41.19
CA VAL A 426 -52.50 26.46 42.12
C VAL A 426 -52.54 25.79 43.48
N MET A 427 -51.35 25.47 44.01
CA MET A 427 -51.10 24.77 45.27
C MET A 427 -50.41 25.69 46.26
N VAL A 428 -50.70 25.54 47.55
CA VAL A 428 -49.91 26.18 48.63
C VAL A 428 -48.98 25.13 49.22
N THR A 429 -47.73 25.51 49.42
CA THR A 429 -46.67 24.62 49.87
C THR A 429 -45.89 25.17 51.06
N ASP A 430 -45.25 24.29 51.82
CA ASP A 430 -44.31 24.65 52.88
C ASP A 430 -43.00 25.26 52.34
N GLN A 431 -42.04 25.51 53.24
CA GLN A 431 -40.73 26.05 52.88
C GLN A 431 -39.90 25.16 51.96
N TYR A 432 -40.22 23.86 51.88
CA TYR A 432 -39.55 22.86 51.07
C TYR A 432 -40.36 22.43 49.84
N GLY A 433 -41.52 23.06 49.59
CA GLY A 433 -42.36 22.79 48.42
C GLY A 433 -43.34 21.62 48.60
N ASN A 434 -43.56 21.17 49.83
CA ASN A 434 -44.53 20.12 50.16
C ASN A 434 -45.94 20.68 50.25
N GLN A 435 -46.91 20.00 49.65
CA GLN A 435 -48.29 20.45 49.62
C GLN A 435 -48.95 20.31 50.99
N ILE A 436 -49.66 21.37 51.38
CA ILE A 436 -50.33 21.48 52.66
C ILE A 436 -51.73 20.92 52.54
N GLN A 437 -52.04 19.92 53.35
CA GLN A 437 -53.30 19.15 53.27
C GLN A 437 -54.43 19.71 54.16
N THR A 438 -54.31 20.96 54.63
CA THR A 438 -55.26 21.58 55.56
C THR A 438 -56.08 22.74 54.97
N LEU A 439 -56.10 22.93 53.64
CA LEU A 439 -56.79 24.06 52.98
C LEU A 439 -58.27 23.80 52.60
N SER A 440 -59.05 24.89 52.45
CA SER A 440 -60.52 24.83 52.15
C SER A 440 -60.95 25.70 50.95
N ALA A 441 -62.17 25.47 50.45
CA ALA A 441 -62.73 26.13 49.25
C ALA A 441 -62.81 27.67 49.33
N SER A 442 -62.78 28.24 50.54
CA SER A 442 -62.78 29.69 50.77
C SER A 442 -61.56 30.42 50.17
N CYS A 443 -60.48 29.68 49.89
CA CYS A 443 -59.23 30.24 49.40
C CYS A 443 -59.29 30.80 47.96
N ILE A 444 -60.29 30.43 47.14
CA ILE A 444 -60.41 30.88 45.74
C ILE A 444 -60.70 32.37 45.61
N ASN A 445 -61.47 32.92 46.53
CA ASN A 445 -61.91 34.32 46.46
C ASN A 445 -60.74 35.31 46.56
N SER A 446 -59.54 34.85 46.96
CA SER A 446 -58.33 35.66 47.11
C SER A 446 -57.30 35.45 46.00
N LEU A 447 -57.60 34.67 44.96
CA LEU A 447 -56.67 34.38 43.86
C LEU A 447 -56.79 35.40 42.72
N GLY A 448 -55.74 36.21 42.51
CA GLY A 448 -55.61 37.15 41.39
C GLY A 448 -54.80 36.59 40.23
N ILE A 449 -55.21 36.87 38.98
CA ILE A 449 -54.55 36.39 37.74
C ILE A 449 -54.27 37.56 36.79
N SER A 450 -53.04 37.67 36.32
CA SER A 450 -52.61 38.71 35.36
C SER A 450 -51.56 38.19 34.38
N GLY A 451 -51.42 38.81 33.21
CA GLY A 451 -50.42 38.42 32.20
C GLY A 451 -50.43 39.35 30.98
N ASN A 452 -49.27 39.53 30.35
CA ASN A 452 -49.12 40.46 29.21
C ASN A 452 -49.79 39.88 27.95
N GLY A 453 -50.79 40.59 27.40
CA GLY A 453 -51.59 40.15 26.26
C GLY A 453 -52.63 39.09 26.58
N LEU A 454 -52.91 38.81 27.87
CA LEU A 454 -53.93 37.87 28.32
C LEU A 454 -55.34 38.44 28.12
N ASN A 455 -56.18 37.70 27.42
CA ASN A 455 -57.60 37.99 27.32
C ASN A 455 -58.33 37.43 28.55
N LYS A 456 -58.91 38.33 29.37
CA LYS A 456 -59.60 37.96 30.62
C LYS A 456 -61.06 37.56 30.44
N SER A 457 -61.63 37.67 29.24
CA SER A 457 -63.07 37.43 29.01
C SER A 457 -63.51 35.99 29.28
N ASN A 458 -62.59 35.02 29.17
CA ASN A 458 -62.90 33.58 29.24
C ASN A 458 -62.41 32.90 30.53
N LEU A 459 -61.72 33.60 31.43
CA LEU A 459 -61.08 33.01 32.62
C LEU A 459 -62.11 32.49 33.65
N LYS A 460 -61.93 31.25 34.11
CA LYS A 460 -62.75 30.59 35.16
C LYS A 460 -61.85 29.92 36.21
N THR A 461 -62.15 30.11 37.50
CA THR A 461 -61.43 29.49 38.64
C THR A 461 -62.36 28.58 39.45
N THR A 462 -61.93 27.36 39.78
CA THR A 462 -62.73 26.32 40.50
C THR A 462 -61.93 25.63 41.61
N TRP A 463 -62.59 25.12 42.67
CA TRP A 463 -61.94 24.37 43.77
C TRP A 463 -61.97 22.88 43.48
N GLN A 464 -60.85 22.19 43.68
CA GLN A 464 -60.78 20.74 43.56
C GLN A 464 -60.58 20.09 44.93
N GLU A 465 -61.64 19.50 45.50
CA GLU A 465 -61.62 18.86 46.83
C GLU A 465 -60.69 17.65 46.91
N SER A 466 -60.65 16.82 45.86
CA SER A 466 -59.84 15.59 45.83
C SER A 466 -58.33 15.84 45.94
N THR A 467 -57.88 17.00 45.47
CA THR A 467 -56.46 17.38 45.41
C THR A 467 -56.13 18.57 46.31
N GLN A 468 -57.14 19.20 46.93
CA GLN A 468 -57.03 20.46 47.68
C GLN A 468 -56.27 21.56 46.91
N THR A 469 -56.64 21.76 45.64
CA THR A 469 -56.00 22.75 44.74
C THR A 469 -57.03 23.70 44.11
N MET A 470 -56.59 24.91 43.75
CA MET A 470 -57.40 25.86 42.98
C MET A 470 -57.08 25.68 41.49
N THR A 471 -58.08 25.51 40.64
CA THR A 471 -57.88 25.22 39.21
C THR A 471 -58.37 26.37 38.34
N VAL A 472 -57.55 26.81 37.37
CA VAL A 472 -57.84 27.91 36.43
C VAL A 472 -57.96 27.38 35.00
N LYS A 473 -59.00 27.82 34.28
CA LYS A 473 -59.32 27.53 32.88
C LYS A 473 -59.58 28.81 32.09
N GLY A 474 -59.55 28.75 30.75
CA GLY A 474 -59.97 29.86 29.90
C GLY A 474 -58.87 30.82 29.44
N ILE A 475 -57.62 30.35 29.36
CA ILE A 475 -56.46 31.20 29.05
C ILE A 475 -56.31 31.35 27.54
N ARG A 476 -56.36 32.60 27.07
CA ARG A 476 -56.20 32.97 25.64
C ARG A 476 -55.39 34.26 25.51
N PHE A 477 -54.55 34.36 24.48
CA PHE A 477 -53.75 35.56 24.19
C PHE A 477 -54.19 36.25 22.90
N TYR A 478 -53.95 37.57 22.81
CA TYR A 478 -54.13 38.33 21.57
C TYR A 478 -53.01 38.02 20.54
N PRO A 479 -53.27 38.17 19.21
CA PRO A 479 -52.26 37.95 18.16
C PRO A 479 -50.99 38.81 18.32
N GLY A 480 -49.82 38.23 18.05
CA GLY A 480 -48.49 38.81 18.25
C GLY A 480 -47.33 37.83 17.95
N PRO A 481 -46.06 38.21 18.17
CA PRO A 481 -44.93 37.32 17.90
C PRO A 481 -44.95 36.07 18.79
N PRO A 482 -44.65 34.87 18.24
CA PRO A 482 -44.47 33.65 19.03
C PRO A 482 -43.40 33.86 20.11
N GLY A 483 -43.63 33.28 21.27
CA GLY A 483 -42.71 33.44 22.38
C GLY A 483 -43.30 33.15 23.75
N SER A 484 -42.45 33.30 24.75
CA SER A 484 -42.79 33.11 26.15
C SER A 484 -43.71 34.23 26.66
N LYS A 485 -44.90 33.86 27.16
CA LYS A 485 -45.83 34.75 27.86
C LYS A 485 -45.91 34.33 29.32
N GLU A 486 -45.69 35.27 30.24
CA GLU A 486 -45.76 35.02 31.68
C GLU A 486 -47.14 35.37 32.25
N LEU A 487 -47.68 34.48 33.07
CA LEU A 487 -48.91 34.60 33.83
C LEU A 487 -48.54 34.69 35.31
N CYS A 488 -49.04 35.68 36.02
CA CYS A 488 -48.84 35.87 37.45
C CYS A 488 -50.11 35.46 38.21
N PHE A 489 -49.95 34.59 39.19
CA PHE A 489 -50.98 34.11 40.11
C PHE A 489 -50.63 34.57 41.53
N ALA A 490 -51.52 35.35 42.16
CA ALA A 490 -51.29 35.94 43.47
C ALA A 490 -52.36 35.51 44.47
N TRP A 491 -51.96 35.08 45.67
CA TRP A 491 -52.84 34.70 46.77
C TRP A 491 -52.28 35.21 48.10
N ARG A 492 -53.01 36.13 48.75
CA ARG A 492 -52.53 36.91 49.90
C ARG A 492 -51.19 37.60 49.60
N GLU A 493 -50.14 37.30 50.38
CA GLU A 493 -48.78 37.85 50.25
C GLU A 493 -47.87 37.01 49.35
N PHE A 494 -48.35 35.87 48.85
CA PHE A 494 -47.59 34.97 47.99
C PHE A 494 -47.98 35.13 46.52
N SER A 495 -46.98 35.12 45.64
CA SER A 495 -47.18 35.19 44.19
C SER A 495 -46.27 34.19 43.48
N ASP A 496 -46.77 33.58 42.41
CA ASP A 496 -46.01 32.70 41.54
C ASP A 496 -46.31 32.98 40.07
N PHE A 497 -45.36 32.65 39.20
CA PHE A 497 -45.39 32.97 37.77
C PHE A 497 -45.32 31.70 36.93
N LEU A 498 -46.25 31.57 35.97
CA LEU A 498 -46.27 30.47 35.02
C LEU A 498 -46.01 30.98 33.61
N ARG A 499 -45.08 30.33 32.92
CA ARG A 499 -44.74 30.63 31.52
C ARG A 499 -45.52 29.74 30.56
N VAL A 500 -46.23 30.36 29.62
CA VAL A 500 -46.90 29.71 28.47
C VAL A 500 -46.19 30.13 27.19
N ASN A 501 -45.77 29.16 26.38
CA ASN A 501 -45.12 29.40 25.10
C ASN A 501 -46.18 29.49 24.00
N LEU A 502 -46.32 30.68 23.42
CA LEU A 502 -47.18 30.90 22.27
C LEU A 502 -46.45 30.44 21.01
N THR A 503 -46.97 29.44 20.30
CA THR A 503 -46.38 28.88 19.07
C THR A 503 -47.09 29.41 17.83
N SER A 504 -46.37 29.43 16.70
CA SER A 504 -46.89 29.78 15.39
C SER A 504 -48.13 28.95 15.02
N GLY A 505 -49.00 29.52 14.20
CA GLY A 505 -50.18 28.82 13.68
C GLY A 505 -49.84 27.78 12.61
N PRO A 506 -50.84 27.07 12.06
CA PRO A 506 -50.64 26.10 10.98
C PRO A 506 -50.08 26.75 9.70
N PRO A 507 -49.35 26.01 8.84
CA PRO A 507 -48.66 26.57 7.69
C PRO A 507 -49.63 26.92 6.56
N VAL A 508 -49.54 28.16 6.08
CA VAL A 508 -50.38 28.72 4.99
C VAL A 508 -49.54 29.22 3.80
N LYS A 509 -48.24 29.46 3.99
CA LYS A 509 -47.34 29.95 2.94
C LYS A 509 -46.02 29.18 2.92
N LEU A 510 -45.35 29.14 1.76
CA LEU A 510 -44.00 28.59 1.61
C LEU A 510 -43.04 29.73 1.22
N ARG A 511 -41.98 29.93 2.01
CA ARG A 511 -40.98 30.98 1.78
C ARG A 511 -39.63 30.39 1.38
N LEU A 512 -39.00 30.96 0.37
CA LEU A 512 -37.62 30.64 -0.02
C LEU A 512 -36.63 31.44 0.84
N MET A 513 -35.67 30.77 1.47
CA MET A 513 -34.76 31.36 2.46
C MET A 513 -33.39 31.69 1.85
N ASP A 514 -32.88 32.90 2.11
CA ASP A 514 -31.54 33.37 1.70
C ASP A 514 -31.34 33.59 0.18
N TRP A 515 -32.43 33.67 -0.58
CA TRP A 515 -32.44 34.03 -2.01
C TRP A 515 -32.80 35.51 -2.19
N PRO A 516 -32.16 36.21 -3.17
CA PRO A 516 -32.51 37.59 -3.51
C PRO A 516 -33.94 37.68 -4.03
N GLU A 517 -34.50 38.89 -4.07
CA GLU A 517 -35.80 39.16 -4.70
C GLU A 517 -35.79 38.59 -6.13
N LEU A 518 -36.70 37.66 -6.41
CA LEU A 518 -36.74 36.85 -7.65
C LEU A 518 -37.24 37.66 -8.87
N GLU A 519 -37.03 38.97 -8.88
CA GLU A 519 -37.43 39.87 -9.97
C GLU A 519 -36.55 39.66 -11.22
N GLU A 520 -35.26 39.37 -11.05
CA GLU A 520 -34.30 39.12 -12.14
C GLU A 520 -33.95 37.63 -12.29
N PRO A 521 -33.75 37.13 -13.53
CA PRO A 521 -33.35 35.76 -13.78
C PRO A 521 -31.92 35.48 -13.33
N ILE A 522 -31.72 34.38 -12.60
CA ILE A 522 -30.46 34.01 -11.97
C ILE A 522 -29.53 33.36 -12.99
N ALA A 523 -28.35 33.95 -13.21
CA ALA A 523 -27.34 33.42 -14.12
C ALA A 523 -26.70 32.13 -13.58
N VAL A 524 -26.70 31.05 -14.36
CA VAL A 524 -26.16 29.74 -13.96
C VAL A 524 -25.36 29.12 -15.09
N ILE A 525 -24.16 28.61 -14.80
CA ILE A 525 -23.36 27.89 -15.80
C ILE A 525 -23.82 26.43 -15.89
N ASN A 526 -24.06 25.94 -17.10
CA ASN A 526 -24.55 24.58 -17.34
C ASN A 526 -23.65 23.51 -16.67
N GLY A 527 -24.24 22.68 -15.80
CA GLY A 527 -23.53 21.61 -15.09
C GLY A 527 -22.73 22.04 -13.86
N ARG A 528 -22.60 23.34 -13.57
CA ARG A 528 -22.03 23.82 -12.30
C ARG A 528 -23.09 23.84 -11.19
N GLU A 529 -22.62 23.64 -9.97
CA GLU A 529 -23.41 23.72 -8.76
C GLU A 529 -23.80 25.17 -8.44
N LEU A 530 -25.02 25.39 -7.94
CA LEU A 530 -25.46 26.71 -7.48
C LEU A 530 -24.70 27.13 -6.22
N GLN A 531 -24.33 28.41 -6.13
CA GLN A 531 -23.59 28.90 -4.95
C GLN A 531 -24.40 28.89 -3.65
N LYS A 532 -25.73 28.88 -3.75
CA LYS A 532 -26.64 28.83 -2.60
C LYS A 532 -27.52 27.59 -2.66
N PRO A 533 -27.72 26.88 -1.54
CA PRO A 533 -28.66 25.77 -1.48
C PRO A 533 -30.11 26.27 -1.56
N LEU A 534 -31.00 25.41 -2.07
CA LEU A 534 -32.44 25.67 -2.08
C LEU A 534 -33.02 25.26 -0.73
N ILE A 535 -33.30 26.24 0.13
CA ILE A 535 -33.91 26.03 1.45
C ILE A 535 -35.29 26.70 1.46
N VAL A 536 -36.33 25.92 1.74
CA VAL A 536 -37.70 26.44 1.90
C VAL A 536 -38.16 26.31 3.35
N GLN A 537 -38.93 27.29 3.81
CA GLN A 537 -39.52 27.37 5.15
C GLN A 537 -41.05 27.45 5.05
N LEU A 538 -41.74 26.61 5.81
CA LEU A 538 -43.18 26.74 6.02
C LEU A 538 -43.47 27.93 6.96
N CYS A 539 -44.44 28.76 6.60
CA CYS A 539 -44.85 29.94 7.37
C CYS A 539 -46.38 29.94 7.61
N ASP A 540 -46.80 30.44 8.78
CA ASP A 540 -48.21 30.65 9.12
C ASP A 540 -48.80 31.91 8.44
N GLN A 541 -50.09 32.19 8.68
CA GLN A 541 -50.75 33.37 8.10
C GLN A 541 -50.22 34.72 8.60
N TRP A 542 -49.40 34.72 9.65
CA TRP A 542 -48.79 35.90 10.27
C TRP A 542 -47.27 35.98 10.01
N GLU A 543 -46.78 35.26 8.98
CA GLU A 543 -45.37 35.22 8.57
C GLU A 543 -44.40 34.58 9.58
N ASN A 544 -44.91 33.84 10.57
CA ASN A 544 -44.05 33.13 11.52
C ASN A 544 -43.66 31.75 10.97
N PRO A 545 -42.43 31.27 11.22
CA PRO A 545 -42.03 29.90 10.87
C PRO A 545 -42.93 28.86 11.55
N SER A 546 -43.50 27.95 10.75
CA SER A 546 -44.37 26.86 11.20
C SER A 546 -43.57 25.56 11.26
N PRO A 547 -43.39 24.93 12.45
CA PRO A 547 -42.57 23.74 12.61
C PRO A 547 -43.35 22.47 12.25
N GLU A 548 -43.48 22.16 10.96
CA GLU A 548 -44.15 20.93 10.51
C GLU A 548 -43.22 19.98 9.76
N PRO A 549 -42.88 18.82 10.35
CA PRO A 549 -42.02 17.83 9.72
C PRO A 549 -42.76 17.01 8.67
N ASN A 550 -41.99 16.38 7.78
CA ASN A 550 -42.47 15.41 6.79
C ASN A 550 -43.41 15.94 5.70
N VAL A 551 -43.53 17.26 5.53
CA VAL A 551 -44.28 17.86 4.42
C VAL A 551 -43.52 17.64 3.12
N LYS A 552 -44.16 16.99 2.15
CA LYS A 552 -43.54 16.66 0.86
C LYS A 552 -43.39 17.91 0.01
N ILE A 553 -42.16 18.17 -0.43
CA ILE A 553 -41.84 19.21 -1.40
C ILE A 553 -41.78 18.58 -2.80
N SER A 554 -42.61 19.06 -3.71
CA SER A 554 -42.59 18.70 -5.13
C SER A 554 -41.98 19.81 -5.97
N LEU A 555 -41.28 19.40 -7.03
CA LEU A 555 -40.59 20.29 -7.93
C LEU A 555 -41.32 20.29 -9.27
N VAL A 556 -41.77 21.46 -9.70
CA VAL A 556 -42.37 21.66 -11.02
C VAL A 556 -41.34 22.36 -11.89
N LYS A 557 -40.90 21.67 -12.96
CA LYS A 557 -39.82 22.10 -13.84
C LYS A 557 -40.23 21.99 -15.31
N ALA A 558 -39.62 22.80 -16.17
CA ALA A 558 -39.75 22.65 -17.62
C ALA A 558 -39.16 21.30 -18.11
N SER A 559 -39.68 20.77 -19.22
CA SER A 559 -39.32 19.44 -19.74
C SER A 559 -37.84 19.32 -20.17
N ASN A 560 -37.25 20.42 -20.62
CA ASN A 560 -35.86 20.57 -21.03
C ASN A 560 -34.87 20.84 -19.87
N LEU A 561 -35.36 21.05 -18.65
CA LEU A 561 -34.55 21.32 -17.46
C LEU A 561 -34.28 20.02 -16.69
N LYS A 562 -33.02 19.58 -16.62
CA LYS A 562 -32.57 18.48 -15.75
C LYS A 562 -31.89 19.05 -14.51
N ILE A 563 -32.23 18.50 -13.35
CA ILE A 563 -31.72 18.95 -12.05
C ILE A 563 -31.12 17.73 -11.36
N ILE A 564 -29.86 17.82 -10.97
CA ILE A 564 -29.16 16.78 -10.22
C ILE A 564 -28.99 17.29 -8.79
N PHE A 565 -29.43 16.47 -7.84
CA PHE A 565 -29.40 16.78 -6.41
C PHE A 565 -28.20 16.11 -5.75
N SER A 566 -27.57 16.84 -4.83
CA SER A 566 -26.56 16.30 -3.92
C SER A 566 -27.16 15.55 -2.71
N SER A 567 -28.43 15.80 -2.38
CA SER A 567 -29.14 15.25 -1.23
C SER A 567 -30.45 14.54 -1.64
N GLN A 568 -30.82 13.45 -0.96
CA GLN A 568 -32.01 12.66 -1.27
C GLN A 568 -33.29 13.09 -0.49
N GLN A 569 -33.22 14.04 0.45
CA GLN A 569 -34.40 14.42 1.27
C GLN A 569 -35.26 15.50 0.61
N HIS A 570 -36.54 15.17 0.37
CA HIS A 570 -37.56 16.08 -0.21
C HIS A 570 -38.74 16.30 0.76
N LYS A 571 -38.46 16.24 2.07
CA LYS A 571 -39.42 16.41 3.15
C LYS A 571 -38.90 17.46 4.12
N THR A 572 -39.79 18.21 4.77
CA THR A 572 -39.42 19.17 5.81
C THR A 572 -38.91 18.47 7.08
N ASP A 573 -37.96 19.12 7.75
CA ASP A 573 -37.42 18.75 9.05
C ASP A 573 -38.35 19.18 10.21
N GLU A 574 -37.93 18.92 11.44
CA GLU A 574 -38.66 19.26 12.67
C GLU A 574 -38.96 20.77 12.82
N ASN A 575 -38.26 21.64 12.07
CA ASN A 575 -38.47 23.09 12.08
C ASN A 575 -39.31 23.58 10.89
N GLY A 576 -39.91 22.66 10.12
CA GLY A 576 -40.66 22.99 8.91
C GLY A 576 -39.77 23.50 7.77
N ARG A 577 -38.47 23.17 7.79
CA ARG A 577 -37.50 23.52 6.73
C ARG A 577 -37.20 22.32 5.86
N ALA A 578 -37.19 22.50 4.54
CA ALA A 578 -36.65 21.49 3.64
C ALA A 578 -35.42 22.06 2.93
N ASN A 579 -34.28 21.38 3.09
CA ASN A 579 -33.05 21.69 2.41
C ASN A 579 -32.85 20.74 1.23
N LEU A 580 -33.11 21.23 0.02
CA LEU A 580 -32.93 20.47 -1.22
C LEU A 580 -31.46 20.41 -1.66
N GLY A 581 -30.54 20.94 -0.83
CA GLY A 581 -29.12 20.96 -1.07
C GLY A 581 -28.71 21.94 -2.16
N VAL A 582 -27.45 21.84 -2.55
CA VAL A 582 -26.95 22.50 -3.75
C VAL A 582 -27.32 21.65 -4.96
N ILE A 583 -27.98 22.27 -5.93
CA ILE A 583 -28.40 21.61 -7.17
C ILE A 583 -27.47 22.01 -8.31
N SER A 584 -27.25 21.10 -9.25
CA SER A 584 -26.63 21.43 -10.54
C SER A 584 -27.69 21.44 -11.64
N ILE A 585 -27.74 22.55 -12.36
CA ILE A 585 -28.71 22.78 -13.42
C ILE A 585 -28.12 22.35 -14.75
N HIS A 586 -28.83 21.46 -15.44
CA HIS A 586 -28.48 20.96 -16.76
C HIS A 586 -29.60 21.30 -17.74
N ALA A 587 -29.38 22.34 -18.54
CA ALA A 587 -30.35 22.82 -19.51
C ALA A 587 -29.67 23.49 -20.71
N PRO A 588 -30.34 23.53 -21.88
CA PRO A 588 -29.87 24.29 -23.02
C PRO A 588 -29.83 25.79 -22.70
N ARG A 589 -28.96 26.56 -23.37
CA ARG A 589 -28.82 28.01 -23.20
C ARG A 589 -30.18 28.73 -23.27
N GLY A 590 -30.44 29.63 -22.32
CA GLY A 590 -31.67 30.43 -22.26
C GLY A 590 -32.32 30.47 -20.88
N GLU A 591 -33.51 31.05 -20.80
CA GLU A 591 -34.28 31.21 -19.57
C GLU A 591 -35.13 29.95 -19.28
N HIS A 592 -35.05 29.44 -18.05
CA HIS A 592 -35.79 28.27 -17.57
C HIS A 592 -36.43 28.56 -16.22
N THR A 593 -37.61 28.01 -15.98
CA THR A 593 -38.37 28.23 -14.73
C THR A 593 -38.40 26.98 -13.85
N LEU A 594 -38.28 27.20 -12.55
CA LEU A 594 -38.42 26.20 -11.51
C LEU A 594 -39.39 26.69 -10.43
N GLN A 595 -40.38 25.89 -10.09
CA GLN A 595 -41.29 26.19 -8.99
C GLN A 595 -41.28 25.07 -7.94
N LEU A 596 -41.14 25.46 -6.68
CA LEU A 596 -41.27 24.58 -5.52
C LEU A 596 -42.71 24.61 -5.03
N LYS A 597 -43.30 23.45 -4.73
CA LYS A 597 -44.64 23.33 -4.16
C LYS A 597 -44.59 22.41 -2.96
N ALA A 598 -45.31 22.73 -1.89
CA ALA A 598 -45.46 21.84 -0.73
C ALA A 598 -46.90 21.30 -0.66
N SER A 599 -47.07 20.00 -0.46
CA SER A 599 -48.39 19.40 -0.26
C SER A 599 -48.67 19.21 1.23
N TYR A 600 -49.61 19.99 1.78
CA TYR A 600 -49.98 19.95 3.20
C TYR A 600 -51.51 19.86 3.33
N ASN A 601 -52.02 18.84 4.03
CA ASN A 601 -53.46 18.63 4.28
C ASN A 601 -54.37 18.79 3.04
N ARG A 602 -54.00 18.17 1.91
CA ARG A 602 -54.67 18.26 0.60
C ARG A 602 -54.65 19.63 -0.10
N ASN A 603 -54.05 20.64 0.53
CA ASN A 603 -53.78 21.93 -0.07
C ASN A 603 -52.35 21.99 -0.60
N THR A 604 -52.14 22.79 -1.64
CA THR A 604 -50.81 23.02 -2.22
C THR A 604 -50.35 24.42 -1.83
N LEU A 605 -49.21 24.50 -1.16
CA LEU A 605 -48.57 25.77 -0.81
C LEU A 605 -47.58 26.12 -1.92
N ASP A 606 -47.83 27.22 -2.61
CA ASP A 606 -46.98 27.66 -3.72
C ASP A 606 -45.81 28.53 -3.23
N CYS A 607 -44.62 28.25 -3.76
CA CYS A 607 -43.45 29.12 -3.67
C CYS A 607 -43.41 30.05 -4.89
N PRO A 608 -42.76 31.23 -4.79
CA PRO A 608 -42.41 32.05 -5.95
C PRO A 608 -41.63 31.26 -7.01
N ILE A 609 -41.82 31.60 -8.28
CA ILE A 609 -41.16 30.96 -9.43
C ILE A 609 -39.71 31.46 -9.50
N ILE A 610 -38.75 30.54 -9.52
CA ILE A 610 -37.33 30.85 -9.73
C ILE A 610 -37.05 30.80 -11.24
N LYS A 611 -36.55 31.90 -11.78
CA LYS A 611 -36.09 32.00 -13.17
C LYS A 611 -34.57 31.84 -13.22
N PHE A 612 -34.08 30.95 -14.07
CA PHE A 612 -32.65 30.72 -14.31
C PHE A 612 -32.29 31.10 -15.74
N ASN A 613 -31.20 31.83 -15.94
CA ASN A 613 -30.61 32.07 -17.24
C ASN A 613 -29.33 31.22 -17.38
N VAL A 614 -29.38 30.16 -18.20
CA VAL A 614 -28.24 29.25 -18.35
C VAL A 614 -27.20 29.87 -19.28
N LEU A 615 -26.05 30.22 -18.70
CA LEU A 615 -24.88 30.80 -19.35
C LEU A 615 -23.88 29.72 -19.80
N PRO A 616 -23.13 29.98 -20.89
CA PRO A 616 -22.02 29.11 -21.32
C PRO A 616 -20.83 29.17 -20.35
N ASP A 617 -20.08 28.05 -20.22
CA ASP A 617 -18.88 27.98 -19.38
C ASP A 617 -17.63 28.57 -20.10
N PRO A 618 -17.00 29.64 -19.56
CA PRO A 618 -15.84 30.28 -20.17
C PRO A 618 -14.53 29.46 -20.06
N GLU A 619 -14.48 28.41 -19.24
CA GLU A 619 -13.26 27.61 -19.03
C GLU A 619 -13.36 26.22 -19.66
N LYS A 620 -14.53 25.84 -20.15
CA LYS A 620 -14.75 24.52 -20.75
C LYS A 620 -14.33 24.53 -22.22
N PRO A 621 -13.26 23.80 -22.62
CA PRO A 621 -12.82 23.77 -24.00
C PRO A 621 -13.83 22.98 -24.86
N VAL A 622 -14.38 23.63 -25.90
CA VAL A 622 -15.41 23.04 -26.78
C VAL A 622 -14.86 22.72 -28.16
N CYS A 623 -14.02 23.58 -28.73
CA CYS A 623 -13.41 23.32 -30.02
C CYS A 623 -12.02 23.97 -30.14
N LEU A 624 -11.25 23.51 -31.13
CA LEU A 624 -9.98 24.13 -31.52
C LEU A 624 -10.22 25.00 -32.75
N ASN A 625 -9.83 26.26 -32.68
CA ASN A 625 -9.84 27.16 -33.83
C ASN A 625 -8.44 27.28 -34.40
N VAL A 626 -8.28 26.91 -35.66
CA VAL A 626 -7.02 26.92 -36.39
C VAL A 626 -7.09 27.98 -37.48
N LYS A 627 -6.25 29.00 -37.37
CA LYS A 627 -6.06 30.03 -38.38
C LYS A 627 -4.75 29.78 -39.12
N TYR A 628 -4.84 29.69 -40.43
CA TYR A 628 -3.71 29.55 -41.33
C TYR A 628 -4.09 30.18 -42.68
N ASP A 629 -3.09 30.45 -43.51
CA ASP A 629 -3.34 30.93 -44.86
C ASP A 629 -3.88 29.79 -45.74
N LYS A 630 -5.19 29.85 -46.03
CA LYS A 630 -5.87 28.85 -46.87
C LYS A 630 -5.54 28.98 -48.36
N ASN A 631 -4.96 30.11 -48.77
CA ASN A 631 -4.59 30.37 -50.15
C ASN A 631 -3.11 30.05 -50.41
N ALA A 632 -2.35 29.68 -49.37
CA ALA A 632 -0.96 29.29 -49.51
C ALA A 632 -0.84 27.97 -50.28
N SER A 633 0.04 27.95 -51.29
CA SER A 633 0.46 26.72 -51.97
C SER A 633 1.51 25.98 -51.13
N PHE A 634 1.28 24.70 -50.86
CA PHE A 634 2.21 23.87 -50.09
C PHE A 634 3.17 23.16 -51.04
N ALA A 635 4.25 23.82 -51.42
CA ALA A 635 5.27 23.22 -52.28
C ALA A 635 6.04 22.13 -51.53
N ALA A 636 6.29 21.00 -52.18
CA ALA A 636 7.05 19.89 -51.60
C ALA A 636 8.40 20.36 -51.04
N GLY A 637 8.71 19.97 -49.79
CA GLY A 637 9.94 20.33 -49.08
C GLY A 637 10.08 21.81 -48.66
N SER A 638 9.05 22.64 -48.87
CA SER A 638 8.99 24.00 -48.32
C SER A 638 8.63 24.01 -46.83
N THR A 639 8.55 25.19 -46.21
CA THR A 639 8.03 25.35 -44.85
C THR A 639 6.53 25.65 -44.85
N PHE A 640 5.80 25.04 -43.91
CA PHE A 640 4.40 25.34 -43.70
C PHE A 640 4.20 26.83 -43.34
N PRO A 641 3.12 27.48 -43.83
CA PRO A 641 2.69 28.76 -43.31
C PRO A 641 2.35 28.64 -41.82
N ASP A 642 2.48 29.75 -41.09
CA ASP A 642 2.21 29.80 -39.65
C ASP A 642 0.79 29.30 -39.32
N PHE A 643 0.68 28.13 -38.70
CA PHE A 643 -0.58 27.67 -38.11
C PHE A 643 -0.72 28.26 -36.70
N MET A 644 -1.79 29.02 -36.51
CA MET A 644 -2.14 29.64 -35.25
C MET A 644 -3.37 28.95 -34.66
N VAL A 645 -3.17 28.22 -33.58
CA VAL A 645 -4.19 27.40 -32.92
C VAL A 645 -4.63 28.08 -31.62
N SER A 646 -5.93 28.18 -31.39
CA SER A 646 -6.51 28.68 -30.14
C SER A 646 -7.57 27.71 -29.64
N VAL A 647 -7.67 27.56 -28.32
CA VAL A 647 -8.70 26.71 -27.71
C VAL A 647 -9.89 27.59 -27.36
N ILE A 648 -11.06 27.26 -27.90
CA ILE A 648 -12.28 28.04 -27.75
C ILE A 648 -13.16 27.42 -26.67
N SER A 649 -13.61 28.26 -25.74
CA SER A 649 -14.55 27.89 -24.69
C SER A 649 -16.00 27.90 -25.16
N GLU A 650 -16.92 27.41 -24.33
CA GLU A 650 -18.36 27.33 -24.65
C GLU A 650 -19.00 28.72 -24.87
N ASP A 651 -18.38 29.79 -24.36
CA ASP A 651 -18.77 31.18 -24.54
C ASP A 651 -18.12 31.86 -25.77
N ASN A 652 -17.47 31.09 -26.64
CA ASN A 652 -16.72 31.53 -27.82
C ASN A 652 -15.48 32.41 -27.53
N ASN A 653 -14.97 32.43 -26.29
CA ASN A 653 -13.72 33.11 -25.96
C ASN A 653 -12.49 32.19 -26.11
N ILE A 654 -11.29 32.79 -26.13
CA ILE A 654 -10.02 32.07 -26.20
C ILE A 654 -9.53 31.78 -24.78
N ILE A 655 -9.26 30.50 -24.48
CA ILE A 655 -8.71 30.08 -23.19
C ILE A 655 -7.20 30.38 -23.15
N LYS A 656 -6.80 31.32 -22.29
CA LYS A 656 -5.41 31.82 -22.23
C LYS A 656 -4.44 30.94 -21.43
N ASN A 657 -4.92 30.22 -20.42
CA ASN A 657 -4.10 29.49 -19.45
C ASN A 657 -3.88 28.02 -19.82
N ILE A 658 -3.41 27.73 -21.03
CA ILE A 658 -3.18 26.37 -21.50
C ILE A 658 -1.69 26.10 -21.69
N ASN A 659 -1.21 24.98 -21.15
CA ASN A 659 0.17 24.54 -21.32
C ASN A 659 0.43 24.15 -22.79
N PRO A 660 1.40 24.78 -23.49
CA PRO A 660 1.74 24.46 -24.87
C PRO A 660 2.08 23.00 -25.13
N GLY A 661 2.63 22.29 -24.13
CA GLY A 661 2.96 20.86 -24.23
C GLY A 661 1.75 19.94 -24.36
N ARG A 662 0.52 20.45 -24.19
CA ARG A 662 -0.73 19.69 -24.36
C ARG A 662 -1.36 19.85 -25.74
N VAL A 663 -0.82 20.72 -26.59
CA VAL A 663 -1.29 20.97 -27.95
C VAL A 663 -0.30 20.36 -28.94
N SER A 664 -0.79 19.56 -29.88
CA SER A 664 0.03 18.85 -30.87
C SER A 664 -0.58 18.92 -32.26
N MET A 665 0.27 18.89 -33.28
CA MET A 665 -0.12 18.79 -34.69
C MET A 665 0.13 17.35 -35.14
N LYS A 666 -0.87 16.72 -35.73
CA LYS A 666 -0.82 15.35 -36.26
C LYS A 666 -0.97 15.39 -37.77
N MET A 667 -0.11 14.68 -38.49
CA MET A 667 -0.09 14.65 -39.95
C MET A 667 0.06 13.22 -40.49
N TRP A 668 -0.68 12.89 -41.55
CA TRP A 668 -0.62 11.61 -42.24
C TRP A 668 -0.98 11.71 -43.73
N GLU A 669 -0.55 10.72 -44.51
CA GLU A 669 -0.81 10.60 -45.94
C GLU A 669 -2.21 10.01 -46.20
N GLY A 670 -2.97 10.61 -47.13
CA GLY A 670 -4.30 10.17 -47.53
C GLY A 670 -5.46 10.72 -46.70
N GLN A 671 -6.68 10.44 -47.17
CA GLN A 671 -7.92 10.88 -46.55
C GLN A 671 -8.52 9.75 -45.70
N SER A 672 -8.49 9.90 -44.38
CA SER A 672 -9.13 8.95 -43.45
C SER A 672 -10.63 9.22 -43.35
N SER A 673 -11.47 8.21 -43.58
CA SER A 673 -12.92 8.29 -43.37
C SER A 673 -13.25 8.21 -41.87
N GLY A 674 -13.29 9.37 -41.20
CA GLY A 674 -13.75 9.53 -39.81
C GLY A 674 -12.67 9.97 -38.81
N ASN A 675 -13.10 10.33 -37.59
CA ASN A 675 -12.28 10.88 -36.49
C ASN A 675 -11.22 9.91 -35.89
N ARG A 676 -10.88 8.81 -36.57
CA ARG A 676 -9.84 7.86 -36.09
C ARG A 676 -8.51 8.14 -36.77
N VAL A 677 -7.55 8.56 -35.97
CA VAL A 677 -6.15 8.78 -36.35
C VAL A 677 -5.50 7.43 -36.72
N PRO A 678 -4.82 7.30 -37.88
CA PRO A 678 -4.09 6.09 -38.28
C PRO A 678 -2.95 5.69 -37.31
N ALA A 679 -2.37 4.50 -37.47
CA ALA A 679 -1.23 4.06 -36.64
C ALA A 679 0.09 4.79 -36.99
N ASN A 680 0.23 5.23 -38.26
CA ASN A 680 1.45 5.83 -38.79
C ASN A 680 1.32 7.36 -38.86
N VAL A 681 1.17 8.03 -37.71
CA VAL A 681 0.96 9.48 -37.65
C VAL A 681 2.19 10.21 -37.13
N THR A 682 2.63 11.19 -37.91
CA THR A 682 3.68 12.11 -37.52
C THR A 682 3.12 13.14 -36.55
N THR A 683 3.64 13.18 -35.33
CA THR A 683 3.22 14.13 -34.28
C THR A 683 4.28 15.20 -34.10
N LEU A 684 3.90 16.46 -34.31
CA LEU A 684 4.76 17.63 -34.20
C LEU A 684 4.34 18.46 -32.97
N GLY A 685 5.32 18.85 -32.16
CA GLY A 685 5.12 19.70 -30.98
C GLY A 685 5.02 21.19 -31.31
N CYS A 686 4.34 21.93 -30.44
CA CYS A 686 4.22 23.39 -30.49
C CYS A 686 5.60 24.08 -30.49
N SER A 687 5.77 25.13 -31.29
CA SER A 687 7.02 25.90 -31.35
C SER A 687 7.20 26.75 -30.07
N LYS A 688 8.44 27.02 -29.67
CA LYS A 688 8.75 27.84 -28.47
C LYS A 688 8.24 29.29 -28.65
N VAL A 689 7.64 29.86 -27.60
CA VAL A 689 7.13 31.24 -27.59
C VAL A 689 8.30 32.22 -27.71
N LYS A 690 8.30 33.08 -28.74
CA LYS A 690 9.18 34.26 -28.81
C LYS A 690 8.54 35.40 -28.01
N ASP A 691 9.33 36.13 -27.24
CA ASP A 691 8.87 37.22 -26.38
C ASP A 691 7.95 38.19 -27.14
N GLY A 692 6.69 38.30 -26.68
CA GLY A 692 5.93 39.53 -26.86
C GLY A 692 4.66 39.57 -27.72
N LYS A 693 4.04 38.48 -28.18
CA LYS A 693 2.68 38.57 -28.79
C LYS A 693 1.72 37.38 -28.53
N ASP A 694 0.50 37.77 -28.16
CA ASP A 694 -0.80 37.08 -28.09
C ASP A 694 -0.94 35.87 -27.12
N GLU A 695 -1.31 36.18 -25.87
CA GLU A 695 -1.76 35.18 -24.87
C GLU A 695 -2.95 34.35 -25.40
N GLY A 696 -2.84 33.02 -25.33
CA GLY A 696 -3.89 32.07 -25.73
C GLY A 696 -3.78 31.48 -27.13
N PHE A 697 -2.73 31.82 -27.89
CA PHE A 697 -2.44 31.24 -29.20
C PHE A 697 -1.19 30.34 -29.19
N PHE A 698 -1.30 29.20 -29.85
CA PHE A 698 -0.25 28.20 -30.05
C PHE A 698 0.21 28.23 -31.50
N TYR A 699 1.51 28.39 -31.70
CA TYR A 699 2.09 28.55 -33.03
C TYR A 699 2.86 27.30 -33.45
N PHE A 700 2.57 26.81 -34.64
CA PHE A 700 3.34 25.76 -35.31
C PHE A 700 4.07 26.40 -36.49
N ARG A 701 5.27 26.90 -36.21
CA ARG A 701 6.17 27.55 -37.17
C ARG A 701 7.32 26.63 -37.55
N ASP A 702 7.94 26.91 -38.69
CA ASP A 702 9.15 26.25 -39.18
C ASP A 702 8.98 24.72 -39.29
N LYS A 703 7.76 24.26 -39.59
CA LYS A 703 7.47 22.84 -39.84
C LYS A 703 7.61 22.58 -41.33
N MET A 704 8.30 21.51 -41.69
CA MET A 704 8.51 21.15 -43.10
C MET A 704 7.26 20.54 -43.72
N VAL A 705 6.89 21.00 -44.92
CA VAL A 705 5.94 20.35 -45.81
C VAL A 705 6.55 19.03 -46.28
N PRO A 706 5.76 17.93 -46.38
CA PRO A 706 6.26 16.68 -46.94
C PRO A 706 6.98 16.86 -48.28
N GLU A 707 8.06 16.10 -48.49
CA GLU A 707 8.87 16.15 -49.72
C GLU A 707 8.19 15.46 -50.92
N ARG A 708 7.17 14.64 -50.66
CA ARG A 708 6.43 13.90 -51.68
C ARG A 708 5.10 14.60 -51.97
N VAL A 709 4.79 14.76 -53.25
CA VAL A 709 3.49 15.26 -53.70
C VAL A 709 2.38 14.26 -53.37
N GLY A 710 1.29 14.78 -52.83
CA GLY A 710 0.15 13.98 -52.41
C GLY A 710 -0.82 14.76 -51.53
N THR A 711 -1.97 14.16 -51.26
CA THR A 711 -2.97 14.72 -50.35
C THR A 711 -2.64 14.28 -48.93
N TYR A 712 -2.35 15.24 -48.06
CA TYR A 712 -2.05 15.01 -46.65
C TYR A 712 -3.15 15.61 -45.77
N SER A 713 -3.35 14.96 -44.63
CA SER A 713 -4.32 15.36 -43.64
C SER A 713 -3.61 15.85 -42.39
N ILE A 714 -3.92 17.07 -41.98
CA ILE A 714 -3.44 17.69 -40.74
C ILE A 714 -4.59 17.80 -39.76
N GLN A 715 -4.35 17.42 -38.51
CA GLN A 715 -5.29 17.62 -37.42
C GLN A 715 -4.57 18.09 -36.17
N PHE A 716 -5.09 19.12 -35.52
CA PHE A 716 -4.56 19.61 -34.25
C PHE A 716 -5.31 18.96 -33.10
N ALA A 717 -4.58 18.59 -32.06
CA ALA A 717 -5.13 17.88 -30.90
C ALA A 717 -4.71 18.57 -29.60
N PHE A 718 -5.69 18.76 -28.71
CA PHE A 718 -5.51 19.30 -27.37
C PHE A 718 -5.93 18.26 -26.32
N ALA A 719 -5.00 17.87 -25.46
CA ALA A 719 -5.29 16.95 -24.35
C ALA A 719 -5.90 17.70 -23.16
N ILE A 720 -7.20 17.49 -22.92
CA ILE A 720 -7.92 18.05 -21.77
C ILE A 720 -7.46 17.33 -20.48
N ASP A 721 -7.39 16.00 -20.54
CA ASP A 721 -6.87 15.12 -19.49
C ASP A 721 -6.16 13.90 -20.13
N LYS A 722 -5.84 12.85 -19.35
CA LYS A 722 -5.15 11.64 -19.87
C LYS A 722 -6.01 10.81 -20.85
N THR A 723 -7.32 11.03 -20.87
CA THR A 723 -8.32 10.20 -21.56
C THR A 723 -9.11 10.97 -22.63
N ASN A 724 -9.27 12.28 -22.49
CA ASN A 724 -10.09 13.13 -23.34
C ASN A 724 -9.22 14.06 -24.17
N ILE A 725 -9.29 13.89 -25.50
CA ILE A 725 -8.55 14.68 -26.48
C ILE A 725 -9.56 15.40 -27.37
N LEU A 726 -9.48 16.72 -27.38
CA LEU A 726 -10.21 17.57 -28.31
C LEU A 726 -9.42 17.68 -29.61
N SER A 727 -10.07 17.43 -30.75
CA SER A 727 -9.41 17.50 -32.06
C SER A 727 -10.04 18.59 -32.92
N SER A 728 -9.21 19.27 -33.73
CA SER A 728 -9.70 20.22 -34.73
C SER A 728 -10.36 19.47 -35.88
N GLU A 729 -11.03 20.22 -36.75
CA GLU A 729 -11.35 19.72 -38.08
C GLU A 729 -10.08 19.31 -38.83
N GLN A 730 -10.23 18.33 -39.70
CA GLN A 730 -9.16 17.83 -40.55
C GLN A 730 -8.89 18.85 -41.66
N ILE A 731 -7.69 19.39 -41.67
CA ILE A 731 -7.20 20.27 -42.72
C ILE A 731 -6.58 19.38 -43.79
N ILE A 732 -7.22 19.34 -44.95
CA ILE A 732 -6.68 18.66 -46.12
C ILE A 732 -5.77 19.63 -46.83
N ILE A 733 -4.52 19.24 -47.01
CA ILE A 733 -3.55 19.97 -47.80
C ILE A 733 -3.18 19.12 -49.00
N ASP A 734 -3.14 19.75 -50.16
CA ASP A 734 -2.56 19.16 -51.35
C ASP A 734 -1.15 19.71 -51.47
N VAL A 735 -0.18 18.83 -51.25
CA VAL A 735 1.23 19.17 -51.44
C VAL A 735 1.47 19.19 -52.94
N VAL A 736 1.79 20.37 -53.46
CA VAL A 736 2.05 20.59 -54.89
C VAL A 736 3.54 20.41 -55.19
N PRO A 737 3.88 20.02 -56.42
CA PRO A 737 5.28 20.00 -56.85
C PRO A 737 5.92 21.38 -56.68
N ASN A 738 7.19 21.41 -56.32
CA ASN A 738 7.95 22.65 -56.19
C ASN A 738 8.41 23.18 -57.57
N ASP A 739 9.16 24.28 -57.58
CA ASP A 739 9.65 24.91 -58.80
C ASP A 739 10.40 23.91 -59.69
N PRO A 740 10.22 23.98 -61.01
CA PRO A 740 10.88 23.08 -61.96
C PRO A 740 12.39 23.29 -61.95
N VAL A 741 13.15 22.23 -61.68
CA VAL A 741 14.62 22.29 -61.60
C VAL A 741 15.28 21.54 -62.74
N GLN A 742 14.79 20.33 -63.07
CA GLN A 742 15.45 19.43 -64.01
C GLN A 742 14.48 18.77 -64.98
N LEU A 743 14.97 18.50 -66.19
CA LEU A 743 14.29 17.65 -67.17
C LEU A 743 14.81 16.22 -67.02
N LEU A 744 13.95 15.28 -66.64
CA LEU A 744 14.34 13.89 -66.39
C LEU A 744 13.39 12.90 -67.08
N PRO A 745 13.90 11.77 -67.59
CA PRO A 745 13.06 10.75 -68.18
C PRO A 745 12.19 10.04 -67.12
N GLU A 746 11.04 9.53 -67.55
CA GLU A 746 10.18 8.69 -66.69
C GLU A 746 10.91 7.42 -66.23
N SER A 747 11.68 6.81 -67.13
CA SER A 747 12.62 5.72 -66.87
C SER A 747 13.91 6.00 -67.61
N LEU A 748 15.06 5.86 -66.93
CA LEU A 748 16.38 6.00 -67.56
C LEU A 748 16.48 5.08 -68.80
N PRO A 749 16.58 5.64 -70.02
CA PRO A 749 16.73 4.85 -71.24
C PRO A 749 18.09 4.16 -71.23
N ALA A 750 18.16 2.97 -71.84
CA ALA A 750 19.45 2.34 -72.10
C ALA A 750 20.27 3.23 -73.03
N THR A 751 21.58 3.31 -72.80
CA THR A 751 22.49 4.09 -73.65
C THR A 751 22.38 3.60 -75.10
N PRO A 752 21.94 4.43 -76.05
CA PRO A 752 21.70 3.98 -77.41
C PRO A 752 22.99 3.62 -78.12
N VAL A 753 22.93 2.57 -78.94
CA VAL A 753 24.05 2.12 -79.77
C VAL A 753 23.56 2.07 -81.21
N VAL A 754 24.07 2.95 -82.05
CA VAL A 754 23.56 3.19 -83.40
C VAL A 754 24.64 2.97 -84.46
N SER A 755 24.22 2.64 -85.68
CA SER A 755 25.10 2.57 -86.84
C SER A 755 24.57 3.30 -88.05
N ASN A 756 25.43 3.76 -88.94
CA ASN A 756 25.05 4.50 -90.15
C ASN A 756 24.46 3.63 -91.29
N VAL A 757 24.16 2.36 -91.00
CA VAL A 757 23.61 1.36 -91.93
C VAL A 757 22.17 1.70 -92.35
N ARG A 758 21.76 1.29 -93.55
CA ARG A 758 20.44 1.63 -94.14
C ARG A 758 19.24 1.30 -93.26
N THR A 759 19.30 0.23 -92.48
CA THR A 759 18.23 -0.27 -91.62
C THR A 759 17.84 0.75 -90.53
N VAL A 760 16.56 1.15 -90.51
CA VAL A 760 16.04 2.15 -89.55
C VAL A 760 16.25 1.73 -88.10
N ALA A 761 16.02 0.45 -87.77
CA ALA A 761 16.23 -0.08 -86.42
C ALA A 761 17.68 0.08 -85.92
N SER A 762 18.66 0.06 -86.81
CA SER A 762 20.08 0.22 -86.48
C SER A 762 20.48 1.68 -86.28
N ARG A 763 19.72 2.64 -86.82
CA ARG A 763 19.95 4.09 -86.74
C ARG A 763 19.11 4.80 -85.68
N THR A 764 18.22 4.06 -85.00
CA THR A 764 17.28 4.62 -84.03
C THR A 764 18.02 4.92 -82.72
N LEU A 765 18.13 6.21 -82.38
CA LEU A 765 18.67 6.69 -81.10
C LEU A 765 17.67 6.45 -79.98
N ILE A 766 16.41 6.81 -80.22
CA ILE A 766 15.33 6.65 -79.26
C ILE A 766 14.12 6.09 -79.97
N LYS A 767 13.59 4.99 -79.43
CA LYS A 767 12.34 4.41 -79.90
C LYS A 767 11.16 5.18 -79.30
N ASP A 768 11.09 5.20 -77.98
CA ASP A 768 10.10 5.94 -77.19
C ASP A 768 10.79 6.49 -75.93
N LEU A 769 10.76 7.81 -75.71
CA LEU A 769 11.26 8.47 -74.51
C LEU A 769 10.28 9.56 -74.08
N CYS A 770 9.79 9.47 -72.85
CA CYS A 770 8.99 10.53 -72.25
C CYS A 770 9.86 11.31 -71.26
N LEU A 771 10.08 12.59 -71.54
CA LEU A 771 10.79 13.50 -70.65
C LEU A 771 9.78 14.30 -69.84
N HIS A 772 9.98 14.35 -68.52
CA HIS A 772 9.16 15.12 -67.60
C HIS A 772 10.00 16.18 -66.91
N ILE A 773 9.41 17.34 -66.66
CA ILE A 773 10.01 18.30 -65.75
C ILE A 773 9.76 17.82 -64.32
N LYS A 774 10.82 17.82 -63.50
CA LYS A 774 10.76 17.47 -62.07
C LYS A 774 11.32 18.59 -61.21
N ASP A 775 10.81 18.67 -59.99
CA ASP A 775 11.35 19.52 -58.93
C ASP A 775 12.58 18.89 -58.25
N GLU A 776 13.18 19.59 -57.28
CA GLU A 776 14.35 19.12 -56.50
C GLU A 776 14.11 17.80 -55.76
N TYR A 777 12.85 17.46 -55.49
CA TYR A 777 12.43 16.27 -54.74
C TYR A 777 11.88 15.14 -55.65
N ASN A 778 12.15 15.21 -56.96
CA ASN A 778 11.71 14.26 -57.99
C ASN A 778 10.19 14.18 -58.23
N ASN A 779 9.41 15.19 -57.84
CA ASN A 779 7.99 15.27 -58.16
C ASN A 779 7.78 15.87 -59.56
N ARG A 780 6.79 15.38 -60.32
CA ARG A 780 6.45 15.90 -61.66
C ARG A 780 5.87 17.31 -61.55
N THR A 781 6.36 18.27 -62.32
CA THR A 781 5.94 19.68 -62.27
C THR A 781 5.84 20.30 -63.68
N GLY A 782 5.39 21.56 -63.79
CA GLY A 782 5.35 22.29 -65.06
C GLY A 782 4.19 21.95 -66.01
N ASN A 783 3.04 21.50 -65.49
CA ASN A 783 1.85 21.16 -66.30
C ASN A 783 1.28 22.32 -67.13
N ASP A 784 1.56 23.55 -66.71
CA ASP A 784 1.19 24.81 -67.34
C ASP A 784 2.22 25.32 -68.37
N LEU A 785 3.41 24.71 -68.39
CA LEU A 785 4.47 25.08 -69.31
C LEU A 785 4.21 24.47 -70.70
N VAL A 786 4.22 25.33 -71.71
CA VAL A 786 4.13 24.97 -73.13
C VAL A 786 5.35 25.53 -73.82
N GLY A 787 6.00 24.70 -74.61
CA GLY A 787 7.17 25.11 -75.39
C GLY A 787 7.64 23.97 -76.27
N LYS A 788 8.95 23.84 -76.43
CA LYS A 788 9.55 22.81 -77.28
C LYS A 788 10.78 22.22 -76.62
N ILE A 789 11.03 20.94 -76.87
CA ILE A 789 12.34 20.33 -76.59
C ILE A 789 13.14 20.32 -77.88
N ILE A 790 14.33 20.88 -77.83
CA ILE A 790 15.30 20.86 -78.92
C ILE A 790 16.27 19.71 -78.63
N ALA A 791 16.22 18.67 -79.45
CA ALA A 791 17.18 17.59 -79.45
C ALA A 791 18.36 17.97 -80.35
N ALA A 792 19.57 17.99 -79.78
CA ALA A 792 20.82 18.28 -80.48
C ALA A 792 21.87 17.21 -80.18
N ILE A 793 22.68 16.86 -81.18
CA ILE A 793 23.84 15.97 -80.97
C ILE A 793 25.04 16.87 -80.70
N LYS A 794 25.75 16.61 -79.60
CA LYS A 794 27.00 17.28 -79.20
C LYS A 794 28.13 16.26 -79.12
N SER A 795 29.35 16.69 -79.46
CA SER A 795 30.58 15.91 -79.27
C SER A 795 31.31 16.43 -78.02
N CYS A 796 32.12 15.59 -77.39
CA CYS A 796 33.02 16.00 -76.30
C CYS A 796 34.20 16.87 -76.78
N SER A 797 34.44 16.95 -78.10
CA SER A 797 35.44 17.81 -78.75
C SER A 797 34.76 18.89 -79.59
N GLU A 798 35.05 20.18 -79.32
CA GLU A 798 34.40 21.31 -80.01
C GLU A 798 34.80 21.49 -81.49
N GLU A 799 35.77 20.73 -82.01
CA GLU A 799 36.34 20.91 -83.36
C GLU A 799 35.94 19.85 -84.42
N ASP A 800 34.94 19.00 -84.16
CA ASP A 800 34.57 17.95 -85.12
C ASP A 800 33.57 18.40 -86.21
N THR A 801 34.06 18.52 -87.45
CA THR A 801 33.24 18.76 -88.64
C THR A 801 32.37 17.55 -89.06
N ASP A 802 32.67 16.35 -88.55
CA ASP A 802 32.00 15.08 -88.90
C ASP A 802 31.07 14.58 -87.78
N MET A 803 30.04 15.35 -87.43
CA MET A 803 29.06 14.98 -86.40
C MET A 803 27.85 14.22 -86.98
N PRO A 804 27.30 13.24 -86.25
CA PRO A 804 26.04 12.62 -86.61
C PRO A 804 24.90 13.61 -86.71
N VAL A 805 24.11 13.46 -87.77
CA VAL A 805 22.94 14.30 -88.06
C VAL A 805 21.69 13.44 -88.07
N PHE A 806 20.56 14.04 -87.74
CA PHE A 806 19.29 13.34 -87.75
C PHE A 806 18.76 13.11 -89.17
N GLN A 807 17.80 12.20 -89.28
CA GLN A 807 17.08 11.90 -90.52
C GLN A 807 16.61 13.21 -91.21
N GLY A 808 16.95 13.37 -92.50
CA GLY A 808 16.74 14.63 -93.23
C GLY A 808 17.96 15.56 -93.27
N LYS A 809 19.11 15.13 -92.70
CA LYS A 809 20.38 15.90 -92.63
C LYS A 809 20.26 17.20 -91.83
N VAL A 810 19.45 17.19 -90.78
CA VAL A 810 19.28 18.32 -89.84
C VAL A 810 20.12 18.13 -88.59
N LYS A 811 20.63 19.23 -88.02
CA LYS A 811 21.47 19.21 -86.82
C LYS A 811 20.67 19.19 -85.52
N THR A 812 19.43 19.67 -85.55
CA THR A 812 18.51 19.72 -84.41
C THR A 812 17.13 19.24 -84.84
N ILE A 813 16.39 18.64 -83.91
CA ILE A 813 14.98 18.27 -84.09
C ILE A 813 14.19 18.85 -82.92
N GLU A 814 13.05 19.45 -83.23
CA GLU A 814 12.13 20.00 -82.23
C GLU A 814 11.00 19.02 -81.94
N PHE A 815 10.72 18.82 -80.66
CA PHE A 815 9.57 18.07 -80.18
C PHE A 815 8.62 19.00 -79.43
N PRO A 816 7.29 18.87 -79.63
CA PRO A 816 6.34 19.66 -78.85
C PRO A 816 6.42 19.28 -77.38
N PHE A 817 6.52 20.28 -76.50
CA PHE A 817 6.47 20.10 -75.05
C PHE A 817 5.13 20.62 -74.53
N ASN A 818 4.33 19.73 -73.95
CA ASN A 818 3.02 20.09 -73.40
C ASN A 818 2.77 19.35 -72.08
N ARG A 819 2.03 20.01 -71.17
CA ARG A 819 1.61 19.42 -69.89
C ARG A 819 2.77 18.85 -69.06
N GLY A 820 3.88 19.58 -68.97
CA GLY A 820 5.04 19.14 -68.18
C GLY A 820 5.76 17.91 -68.76
N SER A 821 5.49 17.56 -70.03
CA SER A 821 6.04 16.38 -70.69
C SER A 821 6.35 16.60 -72.17
N ALA A 822 7.29 15.83 -72.70
CA ALA A 822 7.47 15.66 -74.14
C ALA A 822 7.70 14.19 -74.47
N GLU A 823 6.93 13.72 -75.46
CA GLU A 823 7.08 12.40 -76.04
C GLU A 823 8.00 12.49 -77.26
N ILE A 824 9.15 11.83 -77.16
CA ILE A 824 10.15 11.72 -78.22
C ILE A 824 10.01 10.31 -78.80
N VAL A 825 9.47 10.22 -80.00
CA VAL A 825 9.19 8.96 -80.68
C VAL A 825 10.02 8.88 -81.95
N ASN A 826 10.68 7.74 -82.17
CA ASN A 826 11.47 7.44 -83.37
C ASN A 826 12.48 8.54 -83.75
N LEU A 827 13.37 8.89 -82.81
CA LEU A 827 14.50 9.75 -83.12
C LEU A 827 15.59 8.91 -83.82
N VAL A 828 15.83 9.18 -85.11
CA VAL A 828 16.67 8.35 -85.98
C VAL A 828 17.76 9.20 -86.64
N LEU A 829 18.98 8.66 -86.72
CA LEU A 829 20.08 9.26 -87.50
C LEU A 829 19.86 9.15 -89.01
N ALA A 830 20.41 10.08 -89.80
CA ALA A 830 20.35 9.99 -91.26
C ALA A 830 21.04 8.72 -91.81
N GLU A 831 20.56 8.23 -92.95
CA GLU A 831 21.27 7.18 -93.68
C GLU A 831 22.63 7.70 -94.14
N ASN A 832 23.70 6.93 -93.90
CA ASN A 832 25.10 7.35 -94.11
C ASN A 832 25.43 8.68 -93.41
N SER A 833 24.90 8.88 -92.20
CA SER A 833 25.23 10.04 -91.36
C SER A 833 26.76 10.17 -91.18
N PRO A 834 27.31 11.40 -91.21
CA PRO A 834 28.68 11.64 -90.76
C PRO A 834 28.82 11.21 -89.29
N GLY A 835 30.04 10.92 -88.86
CA GLY A 835 30.30 10.40 -87.53
C GLY A 835 31.57 9.55 -87.51
N LYS A 836 32.36 9.71 -86.46
CA LYS A 836 33.56 8.89 -86.24
C LYS A 836 33.16 7.55 -85.65
N ASP A 837 33.67 6.48 -86.24
CA ASP A 837 33.46 5.12 -85.72
C ASP A 837 33.96 5.02 -84.27
N SER A 838 33.26 4.25 -83.44
CA SER A 838 33.63 4.02 -82.04
C SER A 838 33.67 5.29 -81.17
N THR A 839 32.92 6.33 -81.51
CA THR A 839 32.90 7.59 -80.75
C THR A 839 31.60 7.74 -79.96
N GLU A 840 31.72 8.19 -78.70
CA GLU A 840 30.59 8.59 -77.87
C GLU A 840 30.15 10.00 -78.25
N TYR A 841 28.86 10.17 -78.48
CA TYR A 841 28.22 11.45 -78.71
C TYR A 841 27.14 11.67 -77.66
N ILE A 842 26.88 12.92 -77.30
CA ILE A 842 25.87 13.29 -76.32
C ILE A 842 24.65 13.78 -77.07
N LEU A 843 23.52 13.14 -76.87
CA LEU A 843 22.22 13.64 -77.28
C LEU A 843 21.67 14.53 -76.17
N GLU A 844 21.70 15.84 -76.39
CA GLU A 844 21.22 16.83 -75.43
C GLU A 844 19.80 17.26 -75.79
N PHE A 845 18.93 17.24 -74.79
CA PHE A 845 17.56 17.71 -74.85
C PHE A 845 17.45 18.99 -74.04
N GLU A 846 17.43 20.11 -74.75
CA GLU A 846 17.26 21.43 -74.16
C GLU A 846 15.78 21.82 -74.22
N ALA A 847 15.22 22.25 -73.08
CA ALA A 847 13.83 22.70 -73.01
C ALA A 847 13.78 24.21 -73.28
N ASP A 848 13.27 24.60 -74.45
CA ASP A 848 12.98 25.99 -74.79
C ASP A 848 11.56 26.33 -74.32
N LEU A 849 11.48 26.91 -73.11
CA LEU A 849 10.23 27.22 -72.41
C LEU A 849 10.18 28.74 -72.15
N PRO A 850 9.48 29.52 -73.00
CA PRO A 850 9.44 30.98 -72.91
C PRO A 850 8.89 31.54 -71.58
N ALA A 851 8.10 30.73 -70.86
CA ALA A 851 7.48 31.09 -69.60
C ALA A 851 8.41 30.91 -68.37
N LEU A 852 9.58 30.28 -68.52
CA LEU A 852 10.47 29.96 -67.41
C LEU A 852 11.65 30.94 -67.35
N ALA A 853 11.81 31.67 -66.23
CA ALA A 853 12.82 32.73 -66.09
C ALA A 853 14.27 32.21 -66.00
N LYS A 854 14.46 30.94 -65.60
CA LYS A 854 15.76 30.26 -65.59
C LYS A 854 15.68 29.05 -66.53
N PRO A 855 16.67 28.84 -67.42
CA PRO A 855 16.70 27.64 -68.25
C PRO A 855 16.85 26.40 -67.36
N LEU A 856 16.10 25.35 -67.68
CA LEU A 856 16.25 24.05 -67.01
C LEU A 856 17.57 23.41 -67.41
N GLU A 857 18.12 22.59 -66.53
CA GLU A 857 19.28 21.78 -66.87
C GLU A 857 18.91 20.80 -68.00
N PRO A 858 19.61 20.82 -69.15
CA PRO A 858 19.31 19.94 -70.28
C PRO A 858 19.48 18.47 -69.91
N TYR A 859 18.57 17.60 -70.36
CA TYR A 859 18.77 16.17 -70.22
C TYR A 859 19.79 15.68 -71.24
N ARG A 860 20.87 15.05 -70.79
CA ARG A 860 21.95 14.54 -71.63
C ARG A 860 21.92 13.02 -71.65
N LEU A 861 21.80 12.44 -72.84
CA LEU A 861 21.86 11.01 -73.07
C LEU A 861 23.06 10.69 -73.97
N SER A 862 24.07 10.03 -73.43
CA SER A 862 25.17 9.51 -74.25
C SER A 862 24.67 8.42 -75.20
N PHE A 863 25.24 8.35 -76.41
CA PHE A 863 25.08 7.25 -77.34
C PHE A 863 26.38 6.92 -78.07
N MET A 864 26.54 5.67 -78.48
CA MET A 864 27.72 5.21 -79.21
C MET A 864 27.42 5.08 -80.71
N PHE A 865 28.28 5.65 -81.54
CA PHE A 865 28.18 5.59 -83.00
C PHE A 865 29.17 4.58 -83.60
N TYR A 866 28.68 3.68 -84.46
CA TYR A 866 29.50 2.68 -85.15
C TYR A 866 29.22 2.62 -86.66
N ASN A 867 30.23 2.35 -87.47
CA ASN A 867 30.06 2.22 -88.92
C ASN A 867 29.61 0.80 -89.36
N ASP A 868 29.65 -0.20 -88.46
CA ASP A 868 29.31 -1.61 -88.76
C ASP A 868 28.22 -2.15 -87.83
N PHE A 869 27.20 -2.78 -88.42
CA PHE A 869 26.09 -3.46 -87.73
C PHE A 869 26.55 -4.61 -86.82
N LYS A 870 27.56 -5.40 -87.22
CA LYS A 870 28.05 -6.51 -86.38
C LYS A 870 28.77 -6.00 -85.13
N LYS A 871 29.52 -4.91 -85.28
CA LYS A 871 30.18 -4.20 -84.17
C LYS A 871 29.14 -3.55 -83.25
N GLN A 872 28.12 -2.91 -83.82
CA GLN A 872 26.98 -2.35 -83.10
C GLN A 872 26.29 -3.38 -82.19
N GLN A 873 25.95 -4.57 -82.70
CA GLN A 873 25.25 -5.60 -81.92
C GLN A 873 26.08 -6.11 -80.73
N ARG A 874 27.41 -6.26 -80.91
CA ARG A 874 28.31 -6.66 -79.83
C ARG A 874 28.45 -5.58 -78.76
N MET A 875 28.59 -4.33 -79.16
CA MET A 875 28.75 -3.19 -78.24
C MET A 875 27.46 -2.84 -77.50
N ALA A 876 26.30 -3.05 -78.13
CA ALA A 876 24.98 -2.90 -77.49
C ALA A 876 24.79 -3.88 -76.32
N THR A 877 25.28 -5.12 -76.43
CA THR A 877 25.25 -6.09 -75.32
C THR A 877 26.16 -5.65 -74.17
N LEU A 878 27.40 -5.24 -74.46
CA LEU A 878 28.35 -4.75 -73.44
C LEU A 878 27.85 -3.50 -72.72
N THR A 879 27.18 -2.60 -73.44
CA THR A 879 26.63 -1.35 -72.85
C THR A 879 25.47 -1.62 -71.90
N ARG A 880 24.62 -2.63 -72.17
CA ARG A 880 23.56 -3.07 -71.25
C ARG A 880 24.13 -3.71 -69.98
N GLU A 881 25.15 -4.55 -70.11
CA GLU A 881 25.83 -5.16 -68.97
C GLU A 881 26.46 -4.09 -68.05
N ARG A 882 27.03 -3.03 -68.63
CA ARG A 882 27.52 -1.86 -67.88
C ARG A 882 26.40 -1.19 -67.07
N ASP A 883 25.28 -0.86 -67.72
CA ASP A 883 24.17 -0.14 -67.09
C ASP A 883 23.54 -0.92 -65.93
N GLU A 884 23.51 -2.26 -66.03
CA GLU A 884 23.07 -3.14 -64.94
C GLU A 884 24.07 -3.18 -63.77
N LEU A 885 25.37 -3.27 -64.07
CA LEU A 885 26.43 -3.25 -63.05
C LEU A 885 26.46 -1.92 -62.28
N SER A 886 26.33 -0.77 -62.95
CA SER A 886 26.33 0.54 -62.30
C SER A 886 25.15 0.71 -61.33
N LYS A 887 23.96 0.21 -61.66
CA LYS A 887 22.79 0.23 -60.77
C LYS A 887 23.00 -0.63 -59.53
N SER A 888 23.57 -1.82 -59.69
CA SER A 888 23.91 -2.72 -58.59
C SER A 888 24.89 -2.07 -57.60
N ILE A 889 25.95 -1.44 -58.10
CA ILE A 889 26.96 -0.74 -57.28
C ILE A 889 26.35 0.37 -56.43
N ALA A 890 25.41 1.17 -56.98
CA ALA A 890 24.76 2.25 -56.25
C ALA A 890 23.93 1.77 -55.06
N VAL A 891 23.23 0.63 -55.19
CA VAL A 891 22.45 0.02 -54.11
C VAL A 891 23.35 -0.46 -52.97
N TYR A 892 24.47 -1.12 -53.30
CA TYR A 892 25.44 -1.56 -52.31
C TYR A 892 26.04 -0.39 -51.52
N ARG A 893 26.39 0.73 -52.18
CA ARG A 893 26.95 1.91 -51.50
C ARG A 893 25.97 2.51 -50.47
N ASN A 894 24.71 2.68 -50.82
CA ASN A 894 23.69 3.21 -49.91
C ASN A 894 23.48 2.30 -48.67
N MET A 895 23.60 0.98 -48.84
CA MET A 895 23.54 0.03 -47.72
C MET A 895 24.74 0.20 -46.75
N PHE A 896 25.94 0.50 -47.26
CA PHE A 896 27.11 0.77 -46.42
C PHE A 896 27.00 2.12 -45.68
N ASP A 897 26.52 3.17 -46.36
CA ASP A 897 26.34 4.51 -45.76
C ASP A 897 25.35 4.51 -44.60
N THR A 898 24.21 3.82 -44.77
CA THR A 898 23.21 3.66 -43.69
C THR A 898 23.76 2.86 -42.50
N THR A 899 24.62 1.88 -42.75
CA THR A 899 25.28 1.12 -41.68
C THR A 899 26.30 1.98 -40.91
N GLU A 900 27.01 2.88 -41.59
CA GLU A 900 27.95 3.81 -40.95
C GLU A 900 27.25 4.86 -40.07
N GLN A 901 26.09 5.37 -40.51
CA GLN A 901 25.27 6.27 -39.70
C GLN A 901 24.81 5.62 -38.40
N LEU A 902 24.37 4.36 -38.44
CA LEU A 902 23.98 3.60 -37.26
C LEU A 902 25.14 3.42 -36.27
N VAL A 903 26.35 3.13 -36.76
CA VAL A 903 27.56 3.03 -35.92
C VAL A 903 27.88 4.36 -35.24
N THR A 904 27.68 5.47 -35.95
CA THR A 904 27.93 6.82 -35.41
C THR A 904 26.97 7.15 -34.26
N GLU A 905 25.69 6.80 -34.39
CA GLU A 905 24.69 6.98 -33.32
C GLU A 905 25.02 6.12 -32.09
N MET A 906 25.42 4.85 -32.28
CA MET A 906 25.83 3.99 -31.16
C MET A 906 27.07 4.52 -30.43
N LYS A 907 28.03 5.12 -31.14
CA LYS A 907 29.18 5.80 -30.50
C LYS A 907 28.74 6.98 -29.64
N TYR A 908 27.73 7.75 -30.06
CA TYR A 908 27.17 8.83 -29.26
C TYR A 908 26.52 8.32 -27.97
N GLN A 909 25.77 7.21 -28.03
CA GLN A 909 25.17 6.59 -26.83
C GLN A 909 26.22 6.09 -25.83
N VAL A 910 27.35 5.55 -26.31
CA VAL A 910 28.49 5.20 -25.44
C VAL A 910 29.01 6.45 -24.72
N GLN A 911 29.22 7.55 -25.44
CA GLN A 911 29.72 8.81 -24.86
C GLN A 911 28.77 9.38 -23.79
N GLU A 912 27.45 9.32 -24.02
CA GLU A 912 26.46 9.73 -23.01
C GLU A 912 26.49 8.83 -21.76
N ALA A 913 26.65 7.52 -21.94
CA ALA A 913 26.78 6.58 -20.83
C ALA A 913 28.07 6.80 -20.01
N GLU A 914 29.20 7.12 -20.67
CA GLU A 914 30.48 7.44 -20.04
C GLU A 914 30.42 8.73 -19.21
N THR A 915 29.80 9.78 -19.76
CA THR A 915 29.63 11.06 -19.04
C THR A 915 28.76 10.88 -17.80
N ARG A 916 27.68 10.09 -17.90
CA ARG A 916 26.81 9.77 -16.76
C ARG A 916 27.51 8.94 -15.69
N GLN A 917 28.31 7.94 -16.08
CA GLN A 917 29.14 7.17 -15.16
C GLN A 917 30.14 8.08 -14.43
N SER A 918 30.83 8.96 -15.18
CA SER A 918 31.82 9.89 -14.65
C SER A 918 31.23 10.89 -13.65
N HIS A 919 30.02 11.41 -13.95
CA HIS A 919 29.27 12.26 -13.03
C HIS A 919 28.99 11.54 -11.69
N LEU A 920 28.44 10.32 -11.74
CA LEU A 920 28.14 9.53 -10.54
C LEU A 920 29.40 9.16 -9.75
N LYS A 921 30.52 8.89 -10.45
CA LYS A 921 31.82 8.67 -9.81
C LYS A 921 32.29 9.89 -9.03
N ASN A 922 32.11 11.09 -9.59
CA ASN A 922 32.47 12.34 -8.92
C ASN A 922 31.60 12.62 -7.68
N GLU A 923 30.30 12.33 -7.74
CA GLU A 923 29.42 12.41 -6.55
C GLU A 923 29.85 11.43 -5.45
N LEU A 924 30.21 10.19 -5.80
CA LEU A 924 30.71 9.22 -4.82
C LEU A 924 32.01 9.68 -4.15
N LYS A 925 32.88 10.36 -4.90
CA LYS A 925 34.10 10.96 -4.36
C LYS A 925 33.83 12.08 -3.35
N LYS A 926 32.74 12.87 -3.52
CA LYS A 926 32.29 13.86 -2.52
C LYS A 926 31.88 13.20 -1.20
N HIS A 927 31.38 11.97 -1.25
CA HIS A 927 31.05 11.16 -0.08
C HIS A 927 32.24 10.35 0.48
N GLN A 928 33.47 10.65 0.04
CA GLN A 928 34.71 9.96 0.45
C GLN A 928 34.75 8.48 0.05
N ILE A 929 34.03 8.09 -1.00
CA ILE A 929 34.04 6.73 -1.55
C ILE A 929 34.82 6.76 -2.86
N ASP A 930 36.02 6.18 -2.87
CA ASP A 930 36.84 6.07 -4.07
C ASP A 930 36.70 4.68 -4.70
N ILE A 931 36.45 4.64 -6.02
CA ILE A 931 36.18 3.40 -6.74
C ILE A 931 37.39 3.03 -7.59
N PRO A 932 37.98 1.84 -7.40
CA PRO A 932 39.13 1.36 -8.16
C PRO A 932 38.78 1.15 -9.64
N GLN A 933 39.79 1.21 -10.51
CA GLN A 933 39.61 1.05 -11.97
C GLN A 933 39.40 -0.41 -12.40
N THR A 934 39.81 -1.38 -11.59
CA THR A 934 39.67 -2.83 -11.84
C THR A 934 38.67 -3.47 -10.88
N ASN A 935 37.97 -4.52 -11.32
CA ASN A 935 36.97 -5.27 -10.53
C ASN A 935 35.82 -4.42 -9.96
N ILE A 936 35.39 -3.40 -10.71
CA ILE A 936 34.37 -2.40 -10.31
C ILE A 936 33.10 -3.08 -9.75
N PHE A 937 32.56 -4.09 -10.43
CA PHE A 937 31.32 -4.75 -9.99
C PHE A 937 31.48 -5.46 -8.64
N GLN A 938 32.54 -6.24 -8.46
CA GLN A 938 32.79 -6.95 -7.21
C GLN A 938 33.07 -5.99 -6.05
N TYR A 939 33.81 -4.91 -6.30
CA TYR A 939 34.10 -3.88 -5.30
C TYR A 939 32.85 -3.09 -4.92
N VAL A 940 32.04 -2.66 -5.88
CA VAL A 940 30.80 -1.94 -5.61
C VAL A 940 29.80 -2.85 -4.88
N ASP A 941 29.67 -4.12 -5.29
CA ASP A 941 28.79 -5.08 -4.61
C ASP A 941 29.26 -5.39 -3.18
N SER A 942 30.56 -5.50 -2.94
CA SER A 942 31.11 -5.70 -1.58
C SER A 942 30.92 -4.45 -0.71
N LEU A 943 31.11 -3.26 -1.28
CA LEU A 943 30.91 -2.00 -0.58
C LEU A 943 29.43 -1.76 -0.24
N ILE A 944 28.51 -2.07 -1.16
CA ILE A 944 27.07 -2.06 -0.90
C ILE A 944 26.75 -3.03 0.25
N LYS A 945 27.25 -4.27 0.21
CA LYS A 945 27.05 -5.24 1.31
C LYS A 945 27.59 -4.74 2.64
N GLN A 946 28.78 -4.16 2.64
CA GLN A 946 29.38 -3.57 3.85
C GLN A 946 28.51 -2.42 4.39
N LYS A 947 28.09 -1.49 3.53
CA LYS A 947 27.25 -0.36 3.92
C LYS A 947 25.86 -0.80 4.40
N MET A 948 25.29 -1.84 3.80
CA MET A 948 24.04 -2.46 4.28
C MET A 948 24.23 -3.13 5.65
N LEU A 949 25.38 -3.77 5.91
CA LEU A 949 25.69 -4.33 7.23
C LEU A 949 25.88 -3.23 8.29
N GLU A 950 26.60 -2.15 7.95
CA GLU A 950 26.73 -0.96 8.81
C GLU A 950 25.35 -0.35 9.10
N GLN A 951 24.52 -0.20 8.08
CA GLN A 951 23.15 0.33 8.19
C GLN A 951 22.27 -0.56 9.08
N GLU A 952 22.33 -1.89 8.92
CA GLU A 952 21.60 -2.85 9.75
C GLU A 952 22.11 -2.85 11.20
N GLY A 953 23.42 -2.65 11.41
CA GLY A 953 24.02 -2.42 12.72
C GLY A 953 23.47 -1.17 13.41
N VAL A 954 23.39 -0.05 12.69
CA VAL A 954 22.79 1.20 13.19
C VAL A 954 21.29 1.00 13.47
N LYS A 955 20.57 0.29 12.62
CA LYS A 955 19.13 -0.01 12.80
C LYS A 955 18.84 -0.85 14.05
N LYS A 956 19.74 -1.79 14.39
CA LYS A 956 19.65 -2.68 15.56
C LYS A 956 20.16 -2.04 16.85
N SER A 957 20.77 -0.85 16.79
CA SER A 957 21.23 -0.16 17.99
C SER A 957 20.05 0.13 18.95
N PRO A 958 20.25 -0.05 20.27
CA PRO A 958 19.21 0.18 21.26
C PRO A 958 18.85 1.66 21.26
N ARG A 959 17.56 1.95 21.04
CA ARG A 959 17.03 3.32 21.02
C ARG A 959 15.76 3.40 21.86
N ARG A 960 15.49 4.59 22.39
CA ARG A 960 14.22 4.86 23.08
C ARG A 960 13.07 4.55 22.12
N SER A 961 12.15 3.71 22.56
CA SER A 961 10.92 3.38 21.85
C SER A 961 9.74 3.61 22.79
N CYS A 962 8.61 4.01 22.22
CA CYS A 962 7.36 4.08 22.97
C CYS A 962 6.85 2.66 23.21
N THR A 963 6.44 2.34 24.44
CA THR A 963 5.94 1.00 24.79
C THR A 963 4.43 0.87 24.60
N LEU A 964 3.73 1.94 24.25
CA LEU A 964 2.30 1.88 23.91
C LEU A 964 2.11 1.00 22.67
N SER A 965 1.10 0.14 22.70
CA SER A 965 0.71 -0.62 21.52
C SER A 965 0.30 0.34 20.40
N ASN A 966 0.84 0.13 19.21
CA ASN A 966 0.41 0.87 18.03
C ASN A 966 -1.00 0.41 17.63
N TYR A 967 -1.82 1.31 17.10
CA TYR A 967 -3.14 0.97 16.58
C TYR A 967 -3.01 0.43 15.15
N SER A 968 -3.79 -0.59 14.75
CA SER A 968 -3.63 -1.16 13.41
C SER A 968 -4.01 -0.13 12.33
N LYS A 969 -3.16 0.00 11.31
CA LYS A 969 -3.37 0.91 10.17
C LYS A 969 -4.16 0.22 9.05
N ASP A 970 -5.18 -0.57 9.39
CA ASP A 970 -5.96 -1.32 8.39
C ASP A 970 -6.88 -0.41 7.56
N ASN A 971 -7.08 0.84 8.01
CA ASN A 971 -7.87 1.87 7.34
C ASN A 971 -7.03 3.14 7.08
N GLN A 972 -7.07 3.67 5.85
CA GLN A 972 -6.33 4.87 5.43
C GLN A 972 -6.74 6.14 6.18
N ASP A 973 -7.93 6.17 6.77
CA ASP A 973 -8.43 7.31 7.55
C ASP A 973 -7.82 7.40 8.96
N ILE A 974 -6.99 6.44 9.39
CA ILE A 974 -6.39 6.39 10.73
C ILE A 974 -4.91 6.75 10.62
N LEU A 975 -4.51 7.85 11.27
CA LEU A 975 -3.11 8.28 11.33
C LEU A 975 -2.32 7.45 12.35
N GLY A 976 -2.92 7.18 13.51
CA GLY A 976 -2.33 6.40 14.59
C GLY A 976 -2.39 7.12 15.94
N LYS A 977 -1.79 6.52 16.97
CA LYS A 977 -1.72 7.12 18.30
C LYS A 977 -0.68 8.24 18.36
N ILE A 978 -0.99 9.32 19.10
CA ILE A 978 -0.13 10.50 19.21
C ILE A 978 1.32 10.14 19.58
N ALA A 979 1.52 9.23 20.53
CA ALA A 979 2.85 8.79 20.96
C ALA A 979 3.75 8.20 19.85
N HIS A 980 3.15 7.71 18.75
CA HIS A 980 3.86 7.13 17.60
C HIS A 980 3.94 8.07 16.39
N LEU A 981 3.21 9.19 16.40
CA LEU A 981 3.18 10.14 15.27
C LEU A 981 4.41 11.04 15.21
N ALA A 982 5.16 11.16 16.30
CA ALA A 982 6.38 11.96 16.37
C ALA A 982 7.48 11.25 17.14
N GLN A 983 8.71 11.68 16.88
CA GLN A 983 9.92 11.20 17.53
C GLN A 983 10.74 12.41 18.01
N ILE A 984 11.44 12.26 19.13
CA ILE A 984 12.25 13.33 19.72
C ILE A 984 13.63 12.75 19.98
N GLU A 985 14.67 13.46 19.57
CA GLU A 985 16.06 13.05 19.78
C GLU A 985 16.50 13.26 21.24
N ASP A 986 16.38 14.49 21.77
CA ASP A 986 16.79 14.86 23.14
C ASP A 986 15.95 14.13 24.22
N ASP A 987 16.60 13.30 25.03
CA ASP A 987 16.01 12.52 26.13
C ASP A 987 15.29 13.38 27.18
N LYS A 988 15.89 14.53 27.53
CA LYS A 988 15.32 15.43 28.53
C LYS A 988 14.09 16.13 27.95
N ALA A 989 14.15 16.56 26.70
CA ALA A 989 13.00 17.13 25.99
C ALA A 989 11.88 16.10 25.83
N ALA A 990 12.21 14.86 25.42
CA ALA A 990 11.25 13.78 25.27
C ALA A 990 10.51 13.50 26.58
N LYS A 991 11.23 13.46 27.73
CA LYS A 991 10.63 13.30 29.06
C LYS A 991 9.58 14.39 29.34
N VAL A 992 9.94 15.65 29.14
CA VAL A 992 9.09 16.79 29.57
C VAL A 992 7.95 17.07 28.60
N ILE A 993 8.15 16.87 27.30
CA ILE A 993 7.09 16.97 26.28
C ILE A 993 6.09 15.83 26.47
N SER A 994 6.56 14.59 26.62
CA SER A 994 5.67 13.44 26.83
C SER A 994 4.87 13.57 28.13
N TRP A 995 5.49 14.07 29.20
CA TRP A 995 4.79 14.39 30.44
C TRP A 995 3.76 15.52 30.25
N HIS A 996 4.10 16.57 29.50
CA HIS A 996 3.17 17.66 29.23
C HIS A 996 1.91 17.18 28.50
N MET A 997 2.07 16.22 27.59
CA MET A 997 1.01 15.62 26.77
C MET A 997 0.46 14.30 27.32
N ALA A 998 0.77 13.94 28.56
CA ALA A 998 0.49 12.59 29.09
C ALA A 998 -0.99 12.18 29.01
N SER A 999 -1.92 13.14 29.03
CA SER A 999 -3.36 12.91 28.85
C SER A 999 -3.74 12.45 27.44
N ASP A 1000 -2.95 12.83 26.43
CA ASP A 1000 -3.28 12.71 25.02
C ASP A 1000 -2.39 11.66 24.30
N MET A 1001 -1.33 11.16 24.93
CA MET A 1001 -0.38 10.23 24.32
C MET A 1001 -1.01 8.94 23.76
N ASP A 1002 -2.07 8.44 24.41
CA ASP A 1002 -2.78 7.22 23.99
C ASP A 1002 -3.98 7.50 23.06
N CYS A 1003 -4.24 8.77 22.70
CA CYS A 1003 -5.34 9.14 21.82
C CYS A 1003 -5.03 8.79 20.35
N VAL A 1004 -6.02 8.22 19.66
CA VAL A 1004 -5.93 7.80 18.24
C VAL A 1004 -6.41 8.94 17.34
N VAL A 1005 -5.55 9.38 16.42
CA VAL A 1005 -5.87 10.44 15.47
C VAL A 1005 -6.45 9.85 14.18
N THR A 1006 -7.55 10.43 13.70
CA THR A 1006 -8.19 10.07 12.43
C THR A 1006 -8.34 11.29 11.52
N LEU A 1007 -8.38 11.08 10.20
CA LEU A 1007 -8.63 12.14 9.23
C LEU A 1007 -10.08 12.59 9.25
N THR A 1008 -11.02 11.65 9.44
CA THR A 1008 -12.46 11.91 9.41
C THR A 1008 -13.14 11.64 10.75
N THR A 1009 -14.23 12.36 11.01
CA THR A 1009 -15.12 12.15 12.17
C THR A 1009 -15.83 10.79 12.10
N ALA A 1010 -16.10 10.29 10.88
CA ALA A 1010 -16.69 8.97 10.68
C ALA A 1010 -15.76 7.83 11.15
N ALA A 1011 -14.45 7.93 10.86
CA ALA A 1011 -13.47 6.98 11.36
C ALA A 1011 -13.31 7.05 12.89
N ALA A 1012 -13.28 8.26 13.46
CA ALA A 1012 -13.24 8.42 14.92
C ALA A 1012 -14.47 7.79 15.60
N ARG A 1013 -15.67 7.99 15.06
CA ARG A 1013 -16.92 7.42 15.61
C ARG A 1013 -16.90 5.89 15.58
N ARG A 1014 -16.41 5.30 14.49
CA ARG A 1014 -16.27 3.85 14.37
C ARG A 1014 -15.39 3.25 15.48
N ILE A 1015 -14.22 3.85 15.71
CA ILE A 1015 -13.29 3.42 16.77
C ILE A 1015 -13.92 3.62 18.16
N PHE A 1016 -14.63 4.73 18.36
CA PHE A 1016 -15.36 5.00 19.60
C PHE A 1016 -16.41 3.91 19.87
N ASP A 1017 -17.20 3.54 18.87
CA ASP A 1017 -18.25 2.52 18.98
C ASP A 1017 -17.65 1.12 19.21
N GLU A 1018 -16.61 0.74 18.45
CA GLU A 1018 -15.89 -0.54 18.57
C GLU A 1018 -15.26 -0.72 19.95
N THR A 1019 -14.75 0.37 20.54
CA THR A 1019 -14.10 0.35 21.85
C THR A 1019 -15.05 0.68 23.01
N GLN A 1020 -16.34 0.91 22.73
CA GLN A 1020 -17.35 1.32 23.70
C GLN A 1020 -16.94 2.58 24.48
N GLY A 1021 -16.31 3.53 23.80
CA GLY A 1021 -15.85 4.79 24.37
C GLY A 1021 -14.63 4.70 25.30
N ARG A 1022 -13.95 3.54 25.38
CA ARG A 1022 -12.72 3.38 26.17
C ARG A 1022 -11.51 4.07 25.53
N GLN A 1023 -11.45 4.10 24.20
CA GLN A 1023 -10.34 4.70 23.46
C GLN A 1023 -10.63 6.18 23.17
N GLN A 1024 -9.68 7.05 23.52
CA GLN A 1024 -9.74 8.46 23.10
C GLN A 1024 -9.44 8.57 21.60
N VAL A 1025 -10.21 9.41 20.91
CA VAL A 1025 -10.11 9.63 19.46
C VAL A 1025 -10.10 11.12 19.14
N LEU A 1026 -9.31 11.52 18.14
CA LEU A 1026 -9.19 12.90 17.66
C LEU A 1026 -9.39 12.97 16.15
N PRO A 1027 -10.55 13.44 15.66
CA PRO A 1027 -10.80 13.62 14.23
C PRO A 1027 -10.31 14.99 13.71
N LEU A 1028 -9.46 14.99 12.69
CA LEU A 1028 -8.82 16.20 12.16
C LEU A 1028 -9.74 17.09 11.31
N ASP A 1029 -10.78 16.53 10.70
CA ASP A 1029 -11.79 17.29 9.95
C ASP A 1029 -12.63 18.23 10.84
N SER A 1030 -12.63 18.00 12.16
CA SER A 1030 -13.29 18.86 13.15
C SER A 1030 -12.41 20.00 13.69
N VAL A 1031 -11.11 20.04 13.33
CA VAL A 1031 -10.15 20.99 13.90
C VAL A 1031 -10.20 22.33 13.18
N TYR A 1032 -10.42 23.41 13.93
CA TYR A 1032 -10.41 24.78 13.41
C TYR A 1032 -8.98 25.26 13.12
N LYS A 1033 -8.56 25.19 11.85
CA LYS A 1033 -7.16 25.45 11.44
C LYS A 1033 -6.64 26.87 11.68
N LYS A 1034 -7.51 27.89 11.75
CA LYS A 1034 -7.10 29.30 11.89
C LYS A 1034 -6.50 29.65 13.26
N THR A 1035 -6.69 28.82 14.29
CA THR A 1035 -6.15 29.03 15.64
C THR A 1035 -4.84 28.28 15.89
N LEU A 1036 -4.33 27.54 14.90
CA LEU A 1036 -3.09 26.78 15.03
C LEU A 1036 -1.86 27.70 14.97
N PRO A 1037 -0.78 27.36 15.69
CA PRO A 1037 0.47 28.11 15.63
C PRO A 1037 1.10 28.01 14.23
N ASP A 1038 1.64 29.12 13.76
CA ASP A 1038 2.47 29.15 12.54
C ASP A 1038 3.82 28.49 12.84
N TRP A 1039 4.14 27.42 12.11
CA TRP A 1039 5.38 26.66 12.25
C TRP A 1039 6.62 27.48 11.87
N ASN A 1040 6.47 28.53 11.05
CA ASN A 1040 7.56 29.43 10.68
C ASN A 1040 7.72 30.62 11.65
N ARG A 1041 6.92 30.67 12.72
CA ARG A 1041 6.95 31.76 13.70
C ARG A 1041 8.26 31.75 14.47
N THR A 1042 8.91 32.91 14.57
CA THR A 1042 10.11 33.10 15.39
C THR A 1042 9.79 33.15 16.89
N LEU A 1043 10.78 32.81 17.72
CA LEU A 1043 10.65 32.87 19.17
C LEU A 1043 10.29 34.28 19.66
N PRO A 1044 9.54 34.42 20.78
CA PRO A 1044 9.04 35.72 21.24
C PRO A 1044 10.07 36.85 21.42
N HIS A 1045 11.32 36.51 21.72
CA HIS A 1045 12.41 37.48 21.88
C HIS A 1045 13.03 37.95 20.55
N LEU A 1046 12.76 37.24 19.45
CA LEU A 1046 13.19 37.52 18.09
C LEU A 1046 11.99 38.02 17.27
N ARG A 1047 11.77 39.34 17.21
CA ARG A 1047 10.68 39.93 16.41
C ARG A 1047 11.27 40.77 15.28
N ASN A 1048 10.82 40.53 14.05
CA ASN A 1048 11.33 41.18 12.83
C ASN A 1048 12.85 41.07 12.65
N GLY A 1049 13.44 39.92 12.99
CA GLY A 1049 14.90 39.70 12.90
C GLY A 1049 15.74 40.46 13.94
N ARG A 1050 15.12 41.24 14.85
CA ARG A 1050 15.81 41.93 15.95
C ARG A 1050 15.62 41.20 17.27
N ASN A 1051 16.74 40.95 17.94
CA ASN A 1051 16.76 40.34 19.26
C ASN A 1051 16.49 41.41 20.33
N HIS A 1052 15.38 41.29 21.06
CA HIS A 1052 14.95 42.26 22.07
C HIS A 1052 15.70 42.11 23.39
N PHE A 1053 16.15 40.89 23.72
CA PHE A 1053 16.99 40.60 24.87
C PHE A 1053 17.68 39.25 24.70
N ARG A 1054 18.89 39.09 25.24
CA ARG A 1054 19.57 37.79 25.20
C ARG A 1054 19.04 36.87 26.31
N PRO A 1055 18.46 35.71 25.97
CA PRO A 1055 18.03 34.75 26.98
C PRO A 1055 19.26 34.13 27.69
N ILE A 1056 19.12 33.83 28.99
CA ILE A 1056 20.17 33.22 29.80
C ILE A 1056 20.34 31.72 29.47
N GLY A 1057 19.29 31.07 28.95
CA GLY A 1057 19.32 29.69 28.44
C GLY A 1057 19.05 29.61 26.94
N ASN A 1058 18.86 28.39 26.44
CA ASN A 1058 18.53 28.09 25.05
C ASN A 1058 17.03 27.81 24.86
N PRO A 1059 16.19 28.85 24.67
CA PRO A 1059 14.78 28.68 24.38
C PRO A 1059 14.57 28.11 22.96
N VAL A 1060 13.81 27.04 22.84
CA VAL A 1060 13.39 26.44 21.56
C VAL A 1060 11.91 26.10 21.62
N PHE A 1061 11.16 26.19 20.52
CA PHE A 1061 9.78 25.70 20.57
C PHE A 1061 9.77 24.17 20.70
N ALA A 1062 8.87 23.64 21.53
CA ALA A 1062 8.76 22.19 21.73
C ALA A 1062 8.42 21.46 20.43
N ARG A 1063 7.63 22.09 19.56
CA ARG A 1063 7.26 21.56 18.24
C ARG A 1063 8.44 21.42 17.27
N ASP A 1064 9.48 22.26 17.41
CA ASP A 1064 10.66 22.23 16.52
C ASP A 1064 11.58 21.04 16.84
N LEU A 1065 11.37 20.39 17.99
CA LEU A 1065 12.09 19.19 18.42
C LEU A 1065 11.41 17.89 17.97
N LEU A 1066 10.24 17.98 17.31
CA LEU A 1066 9.50 16.84 16.82
C LEU A 1066 9.95 16.46 15.41
N THR A 1067 10.32 15.20 15.24
CA THR A 1067 10.58 14.58 13.93
C THR A 1067 9.40 13.70 13.56
N PHE A 1068 8.80 13.94 12.40
CA PHE A 1068 7.64 13.19 11.92
C PHE A 1068 8.07 12.10 10.92
N PRO A 1069 7.85 10.81 11.21
CA PRO A 1069 8.21 9.74 10.28
C PRO A 1069 7.27 9.66 9.06
N GLU A 1070 5.99 10.02 9.21
CA GLU A 1070 4.96 9.95 8.18
C GLU A 1070 3.96 11.13 8.32
N ASN A 1071 3.26 11.49 7.24
CA ASN A 1071 2.14 12.45 7.22
C ASN A 1071 2.42 13.81 7.89
N VAL A 1072 3.54 14.46 7.51
CA VAL A 1072 4.06 15.69 8.13
C VAL A 1072 2.98 16.77 8.30
N GLU A 1073 2.20 17.10 7.27
CA GLU A 1073 1.18 18.15 7.33
C GLU A 1073 0.09 17.86 8.37
N HIS A 1074 -0.40 16.62 8.43
CA HIS A 1074 -1.41 16.21 9.40
C HIS A 1074 -0.85 16.18 10.83
N CYS A 1075 0.39 15.69 11.00
CA CYS A 1075 1.08 15.71 12.28
C CYS A 1075 1.32 17.15 12.76
N GLN A 1076 1.65 18.08 11.87
CA GLN A 1076 1.80 19.50 12.21
C GLN A 1076 0.50 20.12 12.74
N ILE A 1077 -0.66 19.71 12.22
CA ILE A 1077 -1.97 20.12 12.73
C ILE A 1077 -2.19 19.57 14.15
N VAL A 1078 -1.97 18.26 14.34
CA VAL A 1078 -2.14 17.56 15.64
C VAL A 1078 -1.29 18.22 16.73
N PHE A 1079 0.02 18.31 16.49
CA PHE A 1079 0.96 18.84 17.48
C PHE A 1079 0.86 20.36 17.61
N GLY A 1080 0.48 21.07 16.55
CA GLY A 1080 0.15 22.50 16.64
C GLY A 1080 -1.02 22.76 17.60
N MET A 1081 -2.05 21.92 17.58
CA MET A 1081 -3.19 22.02 18.48
C MET A 1081 -2.83 21.67 19.94
N LEU A 1082 -2.06 20.59 20.14
CA LEU A 1082 -1.80 20.06 21.48
C LEU A 1082 -0.66 20.76 22.22
N LEU A 1083 0.44 21.10 21.52
CA LEU A 1083 1.59 21.78 22.12
C LEU A 1083 1.50 23.30 22.02
N GLY A 1084 0.77 23.83 21.03
CA GLY A 1084 0.70 25.26 20.77
C GLY A 1084 2.08 25.91 20.62
N ASP A 1085 2.25 27.06 21.28
CA ASP A 1085 3.51 27.82 21.33
C ASP A 1085 4.43 27.46 22.52
N THR A 1086 4.32 26.25 23.08
CA THR A 1086 5.14 25.83 24.22
C THR A 1086 6.65 25.89 23.91
N ILE A 1087 7.43 26.44 24.85
CA ILE A 1087 8.88 26.63 24.70
C ILE A 1087 9.64 25.77 25.72
N ILE A 1088 10.74 25.18 25.30
CA ILE A 1088 11.69 24.46 26.16
C ILE A 1088 12.91 25.32 26.43
N ILE A 1089 13.35 25.34 27.68
CA ILE A 1089 14.57 26.03 28.13
C ILE A 1089 15.33 25.13 29.11
N ASP A 1090 16.54 25.50 29.52
CA ASP A 1090 17.42 24.59 30.24
C ASP A 1090 16.97 24.31 31.68
N ASN A 1091 16.77 25.35 32.48
CA ASN A 1091 16.45 25.24 33.92
C ASN A 1091 15.41 26.28 34.37
N LEU A 1092 14.97 26.20 35.64
CA LEU A 1092 13.90 27.02 36.18
C LEU A 1092 14.26 28.51 36.27
N ASP A 1093 15.50 28.83 36.62
CA ASP A 1093 15.96 30.21 36.73
C ASP A 1093 16.00 30.92 35.37
N ALA A 1094 16.52 30.23 34.35
CA ALA A 1094 16.50 30.71 32.98
C ALA A 1094 15.06 30.90 32.47
N ALA A 1095 14.14 29.98 32.82
CA ALA A 1095 12.72 30.07 32.44
C ALA A 1095 12.02 31.28 33.08
N ASN A 1096 12.25 31.51 34.38
CA ASN A 1096 11.70 32.65 35.10
C ASN A 1096 12.23 33.98 34.54
N HIS A 1097 13.53 34.06 34.27
CA HIS A 1097 14.13 35.23 33.63
C HIS A 1097 13.54 35.46 32.22
N TYR A 1098 13.47 34.40 31.40
CA TYR A 1098 12.91 34.48 30.05
C TYR A 1098 11.47 34.98 30.08
N ARG A 1099 10.62 34.44 30.96
CA ARG A 1099 9.25 34.91 31.14
C ARG A 1099 9.19 36.39 31.50
N LYS A 1100 10.00 36.83 32.48
CA LYS A 1100 10.02 38.22 32.96
C LYS A 1100 10.30 39.20 31.83
N GLU A 1101 11.16 38.85 30.89
CA GLU A 1101 11.48 39.68 29.73
C GLU A 1101 10.44 39.54 28.61
N VAL A 1102 9.95 38.34 28.30
CA VAL A 1102 8.95 38.12 27.24
C VAL A 1102 7.63 38.83 27.54
N VAL A 1103 7.14 38.79 28.78
CA VAL A 1103 5.85 39.40 29.17
C VAL A 1103 5.84 40.92 28.97
N LYS A 1104 7.01 41.58 28.92
CA LYS A 1104 7.12 43.00 28.57
C LYS A 1104 6.85 43.29 27.09
N ILE A 1105 6.99 42.28 26.23
CA ILE A 1105 6.91 42.41 24.76
C ILE A 1105 5.62 41.78 24.22
N THR A 1106 5.24 40.60 24.72
CA THR A 1106 4.11 39.81 24.23
C THR A 1106 3.64 38.79 25.27
N HIS A 1107 2.53 38.11 25.00
CA HIS A 1107 2.09 36.98 25.83
C HIS A 1107 3.14 35.86 25.86
N CYS A 1108 3.51 35.42 27.07
CA CYS A 1108 4.47 34.35 27.26
C CYS A 1108 3.75 32.98 27.31
N PRO A 1109 4.04 32.06 26.38
CA PRO A 1109 3.44 30.73 26.37
C PRO A 1109 3.95 29.88 27.55
N THR A 1110 3.44 28.66 27.68
CA THR A 1110 3.95 27.70 28.67
C THR A 1110 5.43 27.42 28.42
N LEU A 1111 6.23 27.45 29.50
CA LEU A 1111 7.65 27.12 29.48
C LEU A 1111 7.87 25.78 30.17
N LEU A 1112 8.63 24.89 29.53
CA LEU A 1112 9.11 23.63 30.10
C LEU A 1112 10.62 23.71 30.26
N THR A 1113 11.16 23.20 31.36
CA THR A 1113 12.61 23.13 31.56
C THR A 1113 13.10 21.71 31.28
N ARG A 1114 14.33 21.55 30.78
CA ARG A 1114 14.96 20.23 30.59
C ARG A 1114 15.14 19.48 31.92
N GLU A 1115 15.22 20.20 33.03
CA GLU A 1115 15.24 19.63 34.39
C GLU A 1115 13.89 19.03 34.81
N GLY A 1116 12.79 19.46 34.17
CA GLY A 1116 11.46 18.94 34.40
C GLY A 1116 10.54 19.87 35.18
N ASP A 1117 10.72 21.18 35.12
CA ASP A 1117 9.81 22.16 35.71
C ASP A 1117 8.91 22.78 34.64
N ARG A 1118 7.66 23.06 35.01
CA ARG A 1118 6.69 23.73 34.14
C ARG A 1118 6.26 25.07 34.72
N ILE A 1119 6.42 26.12 33.92
CA ILE A 1119 5.82 27.44 34.16
C ILE A 1119 4.66 27.57 33.18
N ARG A 1120 3.43 27.60 33.70
CA ARG A 1120 2.25 27.78 32.85
C ARG A 1120 2.22 29.16 32.20
N SER A 1121 1.45 29.34 31.13
CA SER A 1121 1.29 30.64 30.44
C SER A 1121 0.84 31.78 31.37
N ASN A 1122 0.10 31.48 32.43
CA ASN A 1122 -0.29 32.44 33.47
C ASN A 1122 0.80 32.71 34.53
N GLY A 1123 1.96 32.05 34.46
CA GLY A 1123 3.11 32.23 35.34
C GLY A 1123 3.13 31.35 36.57
N LYS A 1124 2.18 30.43 36.73
CA LYS A 1124 2.18 29.49 37.85
C LYS A 1124 3.24 28.40 37.66
N PHE A 1125 4.10 28.22 38.66
CA PHE A 1125 5.10 27.14 38.73
C PHE A 1125 5.21 26.61 40.18
N GLY A 1126 5.81 25.42 40.36
CA GLY A 1126 5.92 24.74 41.66
C GLY A 1126 4.77 23.76 41.98
N GLY A 1127 5.05 22.81 42.89
CA GLY A 1127 4.16 21.69 43.26
C GLY A 1127 4.34 20.44 42.38
N LEU A 1128 3.90 19.27 42.88
CA LEU A 1128 4.08 17.97 42.20
C LEU A 1128 3.51 17.94 40.78
N GLN A 1129 2.42 18.68 40.52
CA GLN A 1129 1.79 18.77 39.20
C GLN A 1129 2.59 19.60 38.18
N ASN A 1130 3.59 20.37 38.60
CA ASN A 1130 4.46 21.16 37.72
C ASN A 1130 5.90 20.63 37.68
N LYS A 1131 6.13 19.42 38.24
CA LYS A 1131 7.40 18.70 38.16
C LYS A 1131 7.20 17.43 37.35
N ALA A 1132 7.98 17.27 36.28
CA ALA A 1132 8.00 16.07 35.46
C ALA A 1132 8.57 14.89 36.28
N PRO A 1133 7.88 13.75 36.32
CA PRO A 1133 8.41 12.56 36.98
C PRO A 1133 9.62 12.01 36.22
N PRO A 1134 10.45 11.15 36.86
CA PRO A 1134 11.45 10.35 36.17
C PRO A 1134 10.84 9.54 35.01
N MET A 1135 11.61 9.30 33.95
CA MET A 1135 11.13 8.69 32.70
C MET A 1135 10.47 7.32 32.93
N ASP A 1136 10.99 6.50 33.84
CA ASP A 1136 10.45 5.17 34.19
C ASP A 1136 9.02 5.22 34.75
N LYS A 1137 8.65 6.34 35.40
CA LYS A 1137 7.31 6.53 35.98
C LYS A 1137 6.27 6.96 34.96
N LEU A 1138 6.66 7.30 33.72
CA LEU A 1138 5.75 7.62 32.63
C LEU A 1138 5.11 6.35 32.00
N ARG A 1139 5.39 5.15 32.55
CA ARG A 1139 4.81 3.86 32.09
C ARG A 1139 4.96 3.64 30.58
N GLY A 1140 6.07 4.14 30.03
CA GLY A 1140 6.44 4.07 28.61
C GLY A 1140 5.56 4.89 27.65
N MET A 1141 4.76 5.83 28.17
CA MET A 1141 4.16 6.94 27.41
C MET A 1141 5.22 8.02 27.13
N VAL A 1142 6.28 7.65 26.41
CA VAL A 1142 7.38 8.55 26.04
C VAL A 1142 7.62 8.46 24.54
N PHE A 1143 7.79 9.59 23.87
CA PHE A 1143 8.11 9.63 22.44
C PHE A 1143 9.38 8.84 22.12
N GLY A 1144 9.35 8.07 21.03
CA GLY A 1144 10.51 7.34 20.54
C GLY A 1144 11.62 8.28 20.06
N ALA A 1145 12.86 7.79 20.02
CA ALA A 1145 13.96 8.48 19.38
C ALA A 1145 13.97 8.18 17.86
N PRO A 1146 14.26 9.18 17.01
CA PRO A 1146 14.38 8.96 15.57
C PRO A 1146 15.59 8.10 15.22
N MET A 1147 15.61 7.59 13.99
CA MET A 1147 16.80 6.89 13.49
C MET A 1147 17.99 7.84 13.49
N PRO A 1148 19.20 7.38 13.87
CA PRO A 1148 20.40 8.20 13.82
C PRO A 1148 20.63 8.74 12.40
N THR A 1149 21.12 9.97 12.28
CA THR A 1149 21.47 10.62 11.00
C THR A 1149 22.45 9.79 10.16
N LEU A 1150 23.29 8.98 10.82
CA LEU A 1150 24.18 8.02 10.16
C LEU A 1150 23.40 7.01 9.28
N TYR A 1151 22.19 6.60 9.69
CA TYR A 1151 21.35 5.69 8.92
C TYR A 1151 20.92 6.30 7.58
N SER A 1152 20.44 7.55 7.58
CA SER A 1152 20.05 8.25 6.34
C SER A 1152 21.25 8.52 5.43
N THR A 1153 22.41 8.85 6.01
CA THR A 1153 23.65 9.02 5.25
C THR A 1153 24.08 7.72 4.58
N LEU A 1154 24.00 6.59 5.30
CA LEU A 1154 24.28 5.26 4.74
C LEU A 1154 23.27 4.87 3.66
N SER A 1155 21.97 5.16 3.84
CA SER A 1155 20.96 4.95 2.78
C SER A 1155 21.29 5.72 1.50
N GLY A 1156 21.60 7.02 1.61
CA GLY A 1156 21.96 7.84 0.46
C GLY A 1156 23.23 7.35 -0.24
N GLN A 1157 24.23 6.88 0.52
CA GLN A 1157 25.43 6.26 -0.04
C GLN A 1157 25.13 4.95 -0.77
N ILE A 1158 24.26 4.09 -0.20
CA ILE A 1158 23.83 2.84 -0.84
C ILE A 1158 23.09 3.13 -2.15
N ASP A 1159 22.16 4.09 -2.16
CA ASP A 1159 21.40 4.46 -3.36
C ASP A 1159 22.33 4.99 -4.46
N LEU A 1160 23.29 5.85 -4.10
CA LEU A 1160 24.27 6.39 -5.04
C LEU A 1160 25.19 5.30 -5.62
N LEU A 1161 25.60 4.33 -4.79
CA LEU A 1161 26.37 3.16 -5.23
C LEU A 1161 25.56 2.25 -6.17
N GLN A 1162 24.27 2.05 -5.91
CA GLN A 1162 23.38 1.29 -6.80
C GLN A 1162 23.14 2.00 -8.14
N GLN A 1163 22.98 3.32 -8.13
CA GLN A 1163 22.90 4.12 -9.35
C GLN A 1163 24.18 4.04 -10.16
N TYR A 1164 25.34 4.15 -9.50
CA TYR A 1164 26.64 3.98 -10.16
C TYR A 1164 26.79 2.58 -10.76
N ARG A 1165 26.46 1.52 -10.00
CA ARG A 1165 26.47 0.14 -10.49
C ARG A 1165 25.63 0.00 -11.76
N THR A 1166 24.40 0.51 -11.75
CA THR A 1166 23.48 0.47 -12.89
C THR A 1166 24.03 1.23 -14.10
N ALA A 1167 24.65 2.40 -13.88
CA ALA A 1167 25.30 3.17 -14.94
C ALA A 1167 26.49 2.41 -15.57
N VAL A 1168 27.30 1.72 -14.78
CA VAL A 1168 28.40 0.89 -15.27
C VAL A 1168 27.88 -0.32 -16.06
N VAL A 1169 26.80 -0.99 -15.61
CA VAL A 1169 26.15 -2.06 -16.38
C VAL A 1169 25.65 -1.54 -17.72
N LYS A 1170 24.98 -0.39 -17.74
CA LYS A 1170 24.47 0.22 -18.97
C LYS A 1170 25.61 0.59 -19.93
N LEU A 1171 26.70 1.16 -19.42
CA LEU A 1171 27.87 1.45 -20.24
C LEU A 1171 28.49 0.18 -20.82
N HIS A 1172 28.55 -0.91 -20.04
CA HIS A 1172 29.06 -2.20 -20.52
C HIS A 1172 28.16 -2.78 -21.62
N SER A 1173 26.84 -2.73 -21.46
CA SER A 1173 25.90 -3.26 -22.46
C SER A 1173 25.95 -2.47 -23.77
N VAL A 1174 25.93 -1.13 -23.72
CA VAL A 1174 25.99 -0.29 -24.92
C VAL A 1174 27.33 -0.45 -25.65
N ASN A 1175 28.44 -0.60 -24.90
CA ASN A 1175 29.74 -0.94 -25.49
C ASN A 1175 29.75 -2.33 -26.13
N GLN A 1176 29.09 -3.32 -25.53
CA GLN A 1176 28.97 -4.66 -26.09
C GLN A 1176 28.12 -4.64 -27.37
N ASP A 1177 27.01 -3.90 -27.40
CA ASP A 1177 26.17 -3.73 -28.59
C ASP A 1177 26.94 -3.07 -29.73
N LEU A 1178 27.67 -1.98 -29.45
CA LEU A 1178 28.58 -1.34 -30.42
C LEU A 1178 29.64 -2.32 -30.91
N HIS A 1179 30.25 -3.10 -30.01
CA HIS A 1179 31.27 -4.08 -30.38
C HIS A 1179 30.69 -5.20 -31.24
N SER A 1180 29.51 -5.72 -30.91
CA SER A 1180 28.79 -6.71 -31.70
C SER A 1180 28.47 -6.17 -33.09
N GLN A 1181 28.10 -4.89 -33.23
CA GLN A 1181 27.85 -4.30 -34.53
C GLN A 1181 29.13 -4.00 -35.33
N LEU A 1182 30.23 -3.66 -34.67
CA LEU A 1182 31.54 -3.59 -35.33
C LEU A 1182 32.06 -4.97 -35.75
N GLN A 1183 31.70 -6.04 -35.02
CA GLN A 1183 31.99 -7.41 -35.41
C GLN A 1183 31.11 -7.88 -36.57
N SER A 1184 29.82 -7.50 -36.61
CA SER A 1184 28.91 -7.85 -37.70
C SER A 1184 29.40 -7.27 -39.05
N LEU A 1185 29.93 -6.04 -39.01
CA LEU A 1185 30.62 -5.41 -40.15
C LEU A 1185 31.87 -6.17 -40.63
N ASN A 1186 32.50 -6.97 -39.77
CA ASN A 1186 33.68 -7.77 -40.07
C ASN A 1186 33.37 -9.25 -40.36
N THR A 1187 32.10 -9.63 -40.47
CA THR A 1187 31.70 -11.00 -40.82
C THR A 1187 32.17 -11.38 -42.22
N PRO A 1188 32.41 -12.68 -42.49
CA PRO A 1188 32.79 -13.15 -43.82
C PRO A 1188 31.72 -12.82 -44.88
N GLU A 1189 30.44 -12.71 -44.51
CA GLU A 1189 29.35 -12.32 -45.39
C GLU A 1189 29.42 -10.82 -45.77
N MET A 1190 29.68 -9.93 -44.79
CA MET A 1190 29.91 -8.51 -45.09
C MET A 1190 31.22 -8.25 -45.83
N GLN A 1191 32.26 -9.02 -45.55
CA GLN A 1191 33.49 -8.97 -46.33
C GLN A 1191 33.29 -9.48 -47.75
N LYS A 1192 32.45 -10.52 -47.94
CA LYS A 1192 32.09 -11.04 -49.26
C LYS A 1192 31.27 -10.03 -50.05
N THR A 1193 30.27 -9.37 -49.45
CA THR A 1193 29.51 -8.30 -50.14
C THR A 1193 30.39 -7.09 -50.47
N LYS A 1194 31.37 -6.75 -49.61
CA LYS A 1194 32.40 -5.73 -49.92
C LYS A 1194 33.34 -6.17 -51.06
N GLN A 1195 33.68 -7.45 -51.13
CA GLN A 1195 34.44 -8.03 -52.25
C GLN A 1195 33.62 -8.07 -53.54
N GLU A 1196 32.34 -8.41 -53.47
CA GLU A 1196 31.38 -8.41 -54.59
C GLU A 1196 31.22 -6.99 -55.14
N LEU A 1197 31.10 -5.97 -54.28
CA LEU A 1197 31.13 -4.57 -54.69
C LEU A 1197 32.44 -4.23 -55.44
N ALA A 1198 33.59 -4.60 -54.88
CA ALA A 1198 34.89 -4.35 -55.51
C ALA A 1198 35.09 -5.13 -56.83
N GLU A 1199 34.48 -6.31 -56.94
CA GLU A 1199 34.49 -7.14 -58.15
C GLU A 1199 33.56 -6.58 -59.22
N GLN A 1200 32.36 -6.13 -58.85
CA GLN A 1200 31.45 -5.41 -59.74
C GLN A 1200 32.08 -4.11 -60.24
N GLU A 1201 32.78 -3.36 -59.39
CA GLU A 1201 33.54 -2.16 -59.80
C GLU A 1201 34.70 -2.49 -60.75
N ARG A 1202 35.41 -3.62 -60.56
CA ARG A 1202 36.45 -4.07 -61.50
C ARG A 1202 35.85 -4.54 -62.84
N ASN A 1203 34.75 -5.27 -62.80
CA ASN A 1203 34.04 -5.73 -63.99
C ASN A 1203 33.47 -4.56 -64.79
N LEU A 1204 32.95 -3.53 -64.10
CA LEU A 1204 32.54 -2.27 -64.71
C LEU A 1204 33.71 -1.62 -65.46
N LYS A 1205 34.88 -1.48 -64.83
CA LYS A 1205 36.09 -0.94 -65.48
C LYS A 1205 36.54 -1.75 -66.70
N LEU A 1206 36.52 -3.07 -66.62
CA LEU A 1206 36.86 -3.96 -67.75
C LEU A 1206 35.88 -3.83 -68.93
N ILE A 1207 34.60 -3.64 -68.65
CA ILE A 1207 33.57 -3.41 -69.66
C ILE A 1207 33.73 -2.02 -70.28
N GLU A 1208 34.04 -0.99 -69.48
CA GLU A 1208 34.35 0.37 -69.95
C GLU A 1208 35.60 0.38 -70.87
N GLU A 1209 36.66 -0.36 -70.52
CA GLU A 1209 37.84 -0.53 -71.37
C GLU A 1209 37.52 -1.24 -72.70
N LYS A 1210 36.70 -2.30 -72.68
CA LYS A 1210 36.26 -3.02 -73.90
C LYS A 1210 35.37 -2.18 -74.80
N LEU A 1211 34.65 -1.21 -74.23
CA LEU A 1211 33.83 -0.25 -74.97
C LEU A 1211 34.67 0.86 -75.65
N GLY A 1212 35.98 0.92 -75.38
CA GLY A 1212 36.90 1.88 -75.99
C GLY A 1212 36.85 3.27 -75.34
N MET A 1213 36.30 3.39 -74.13
CA MET A 1213 36.21 4.64 -73.39
C MET A 1213 37.61 5.00 -72.85
N THR A 1214 38.20 6.10 -73.31
CA THR A 1214 39.41 6.64 -72.67
C THR A 1214 39.07 7.11 -71.26
N PRO A 1215 39.88 6.81 -70.23
CA PRO A 1215 39.62 7.27 -68.88
C PRO A 1215 39.71 8.81 -68.88
N SER A 1216 38.59 9.48 -68.66
CA SER A 1216 38.60 10.93 -68.47
C SER A 1216 39.34 11.24 -67.18
N GLY A 1217 40.59 11.68 -67.31
CA GLY A 1217 41.35 12.29 -66.23
C GLY A 1217 40.68 13.58 -65.77
N LYS A 1218 40.39 13.65 -64.47
CA LYS A 1218 40.34 14.83 -63.59
C LYS A 1218 39.81 16.15 -64.18
N GLY A 1219 38.62 16.52 -63.71
CA GLY A 1219 38.11 17.89 -63.51
C GLY A 1219 36.65 17.76 -63.06
N THR A 1220 36.23 18.05 -61.83
CA THR A 1220 36.72 19.03 -60.85
C THR A 1220 36.53 18.46 -59.44
N GLU A 1221 37.62 18.05 -58.79
CA GLU A 1221 37.71 18.04 -57.34
C GLU A 1221 37.88 19.50 -56.87
N SER A 1222 36.96 20.01 -56.06
CA SER A 1222 37.32 20.88 -54.94
C SER A 1222 37.16 20.02 -53.67
N LEU A 1223 38.24 19.38 -53.18
CA LEU A 1223 39.22 19.91 -52.22
C LEU A 1223 38.52 20.35 -50.91
N LEU A 1224 38.80 19.81 -49.71
CA LEU A 1224 39.96 19.08 -49.18
C LEU A 1224 39.59 18.31 -47.90
N PRO A 1225 40.41 17.33 -47.48
CA PRO A 1225 40.25 16.52 -46.27
C PRO A 1225 40.84 17.23 -45.03
N PRO A 1226 40.47 16.86 -43.79
CA PRO A 1226 41.26 17.22 -42.63
C PRO A 1226 42.29 16.13 -42.33
N GLU A 1227 43.57 16.48 -42.52
CA GLU A 1227 44.72 15.80 -41.92
C GLU A 1227 44.65 15.85 -40.39
N ALA A 1228 45.21 14.81 -39.77
CA ALA A 1228 45.53 14.78 -38.36
C ALA A 1228 46.64 15.80 -38.04
N LEU A 1229 46.35 16.75 -37.15
CA LEU A 1229 47.34 17.51 -36.40
C LEU A 1229 47.04 17.36 -34.90
N ASP A 1230 47.98 16.71 -34.24
CA ASP A 1230 48.14 16.61 -32.80
C ASP A 1230 48.53 17.99 -32.24
N MET A 1231 47.82 18.53 -31.25
CA MET A 1231 48.29 19.61 -30.37
C MET A 1231 47.53 19.57 -29.04
N SER A 1232 48.31 19.47 -27.98
CA SER A 1232 47.98 19.52 -26.55
C SER A 1232 47.56 20.91 -26.03
N ASP A 1233 46.91 20.88 -24.86
CA ASP A 1233 46.77 21.90 -23.80
C ASP A 1233 46.03 23.24 -24.05
N SER A 1234 44.89 23.37 -23.34
CA SER A 1234 44.28 24.51 -22.58
C SER A 1234 44.76 25.98 -22.77
N PRO A 1235 43.99 27.06 -22.42
CA PRO A 1235 42.87 27.13 -21.46
C PRO A 1235 41.66 28.02 -21.86
N THR A 1236 40.58 27.90 -21.08
CA THR A 1236 39.50 28.90 -20.96
C THR A 1236 40.01 30.25 -20.42
N PRO A 1237 39.40 31.39 -20.79
CA PRO A 1237 38.70 32.21 -19.78
C PRO A 1237 37.50 33.03 -20.38
N PRO A 1238 36.81 33.91 -19.62
CA PRO A 1238 35.72 33.59 -18.70
C PRO A 1238 34.36 34.23 -19.08
N LYS A 1239 33.26 33.65 -18.59
CA LYS A 1239 31.93 34.28 -18.57
C LYS A 1239 31.97 35.55 -17.70
N ARG A 1240 31.58 36.68 -18.28
CA ARG A 1240 31.36 37.94 -17.57
C ARG A 1240 29.90 38.03 -17.11
N MET A 1241 29.69 37.96 -15.80
CA MET A 1241 28.45 38.40 -15.16
C MET A 1241 28.21 39.89 -15.45
N ARG A 1242 26.95 40.27 -15.69
CA ARG A 1242 26.46 41.63 -15.40
C ARG A 1242 25.07 41.54 -14.75
N ARG A 1243 25.08 42.05 -13.51
CA ARG A 1243 24.03 42.54 -12.60
C ARG A 1243 22.58 42.21 -12.89
#